data_AF-A0A9E6PLA8-F1
#
_entry.id   AF-A0A9E6PLA8-F1
#
_cell.length_a   1.000
_cell.length_b   1.000
_cell.length_c   1.000
_cell.angle_alpha   90.00
_cell.angle_beta   90.00
_cell.angle_gamma   90.00
#
_symmetry.space_group_name_H-M   'P 1'
#
loop_
_entity.id
_entity.type
_entity.pdbx_description
1 polymer ?
#
loop_
_entity_poly.entity_id
_entity_poly.type
_entity_poly.pdbx_seq_one_letter_code
_entity_poly.pdbx_strand_id
1 'polypeptide(L)'
;MRVDLEALEADLDSLPRFQRAGVQARQLRRLGIGLTVLALSGLVLGFFVGLFAPASIWPTLLNNNAAALLVLVATLQSAAGVARWREQARVPGEVEPSAPAPAEPEGAYERLLARLDRLWRNALAQIGPATLWLAGWALLALVSVEQTWNLALAGASLGLSGSVAAALGLLLAFALLVLERQLAQAHAAEWPEAEALAQLVRVAIGVQVASALCLLFSGPQNLWPVRLLTLIGLLPALVAAELLLRAVLSLFSPRRDSLEPRLVATSFIAGLLRWPPQPLLALQDELHNRFGIDLRQVWAFSYMRRAFAPVLLVVLAVGWLLSGVSEVPLQGRGIYERFGKPVEVFGPGLHVGLPWPLGRVLAVENGVVHELATSVDAAAPALPDPAEGEAPASANRLWDASHVNEKSQVIASSSGDRQGFQVVNMDVRFVYRIGLSDQAALAATYNSADVPTLIRSTASRVLVHDFASRTLDGLLGEQRTALADDIGRAVQADLQRLDSGVEILATVVEAIHPPAGAANAYHAVQAAQISAQALISRERGAASEQANQAQLQASIVQDQAQASAHEVQATARAADLRFSAERQAYARAGQAFVLEQYLAQLSQGLGKARLLVLDHRLGANSAPTIDLRSFTPPADPMPARKAVQPGVTP
;
A
#
# COMPACT_ATOMS: atom_id res chain seq x y z
N MET A 1 40.92 -8.86 54.52
CA MET A 1 40.64 -9.09 55.95
C MET A 1 39.74 -7.96 56.44
N ARG A 2 38.58 -8.29 57.01
CA ARG A 2 37.64 -7.28 57.55
C ARG A 2 38.15 -6.78 58.89
N VAL A 3 37.90 -5.51 59.21
CA VAL A 3 38.18 -4.96 60.54
C VAL A 3 36.95 -5.14 61.43
N ASP A 4 37.17 -5.64 62.64
CA ASP A 4 36.20 -5.73 63.72
C ASP A 4 36.59 -4.69 64.78
N LEU A 5 35.70 -3.74 65.04
CA LEU A 5 35.91 -2.65 66.00
C LEU A 5 35.86 -3.15 67.45
N GLU A 6 35.26 -4.32 67.73
CA GLU A 6 35.18 -4.90 69.08
C GLU A 6 36.38 -5.79 69.42
N ALA A 7 36.99 -6.44 68.42
CA ALA A 7 38.06 -7.42 68.62
C ALA A 7 39.47 -6.84 68.55
N LEU A 8 39.62 -5.59 68.12
CA LEU A 8 40.90 -4.94 67.88
C LEU A 8 40.95 -3.58 68.58
N GLU A 9 41.90 -3.41 69.50
CA GLU A 9 42.57 -2.12 69.76
C GLU A 9 43.38 -1.72 68.51
N ALA A 10 42.74 -1.70 67.33
CA ALA A 10 43.38 -1.38 66.07
C ALA A 10 43.68 0.11 66.04
N ASP A 11 44.94 0.44 65.80
CA ASP A 11 45.32 1.75 65.27
C ASP A 11 44.69 1.92 63.88
N LEU A 12 43.43 2.36 63.82
CA LEU A 12 42.68 2.66 62.60
C LEU A 12 43.35 3.77 61.78
N ASP A 13 44.25 4.55 62.40
CA ASP A 13 45.03 5.56 61.73
C ASP A 13 46.21 4.99 60.93
N SER A 14 46.71 3.81 61.28
CA SER A 14 47.76 3.09 60.52
C SER A 14 47.29 2.51 59.18
N LEU A 15 45.97 2.37 58.97
CA LEU A 15 45.42 1.73 57.77
C LEU A 15 45.11 2.74 56.64
N PRO A 16 45.75 2.63 55.45
CA PRO A 16 45.56 3.58 54.34
C PRO A 16 44.11 3.71 53.86
N ARG A 17 43.34 2.62 53.87
CA ARG A 17 41.91 2.59 53.51
C ARG A 17 40.99 3.39 54.45
N PHE A 18 41.40 3.61 55.70
CA PHE A 18 40.65 4.45 56.65
C PHE A 18 41.06 5.93 56.50
N GLN A 19 42.36 6.22 56.26
CA GLN A 19 42.85 7.59 56.00
C GLN A 19 42.17 8.25 54.79
N ARG A 20 41.97 7.49 53.70
CA ARG A 20 41.38 8.02 52.45
C ARG A 20 39.85 7.92 52.38
N ALA A 21 39.21 7.33 53.39
CA ALA A 21 37.78 7.03 53.38
C ALA A 21 36.89 8.27 53.13
N GLY A 22 37.14 9.38 53.81
CA GLY A 22 36.35 10.61 53.65
C GLY A 22 36.53 11.32 52.30
N VAL A 23 37.70 11.18 51.66
CA VAL A 23 37.93 11.67 50.29
C VAL A 23 37.19 10.78 49.28
N GLN A 24 37.32 9.46 49.42
CA GLN A 24 36.64 8.47 48.59
C GLN A 24 35.11 8.61 48.67
N ALA A 25 34.56 8.74 49.88
CA ALA A 25 33.12 8.92 50.11
C ALA A 25 32.56 10.17 49.41
N ARG A 26 33.30 11.30 49.45
CA ARG A 26 32.91 12.55 48.78
C ARG A 26 33.03 12.43 47.26
N GLN A 27 34.09 11.81 46.74
CA GLN A 27 34.30 11.60 45.31
C GLN A 27 33.20 10.69 44.73
N LEU A 28 32.93 9.55 45.37
CA LEU A 28 31.87 8.62 44.98
C LEU A 28 30.49 9.26 45.01
N ARG A 29 30.20 10.09 46.02
CA ARG A 29 28.92 10.83 46.08
C ARG A 29 28.78 11.83 44.93
N ARG A 30 29.82 12.61 44.64
CA ARG A 30 29.80 13.60 43.54
C ARG A 30 29.59 12.93 42.18
N LEU A 31 30.32 11.86 41.91
CA LEU A 31 30.15 11.06 40.69
C LEU A 31 28.77 10.41 40.62
N GLY A 32 28.29 9.84 41.73
CA GLY A 32 26.96 9.25 41.83
C GLY A 32 25.87 10.25 41.47
N ILE A 33 25.88 11.45 42.06
CA ILE A 33 24.89 12.49 41.77
C ILE A 33 24.92 12.90 40.29
N GLY A 34 26.11 13.14 39.73
CA GLY A 34 26.25 13.52 38.32
C GLY A 34 25.70 12.45 37.37
N LEU A 35 26.00 11.18 37.63
CA LEU A 35 25.49 10.06 36.84
C LEU A 35 23.98 9.83 37.04
N THR A 36 23.44 10.06 38.24
CA THR A 36 21.99 10.00 38.48
C THR A 36 21.26 11.06 37.66
N VAL A 37 21.73 12.31 37.66
CA VAL A 37 21.14 13.39 36.86
C VAL A 37 21.15 13.03 35.38
N LEU A 38 22.28 12.53 34.89
CA LEU A 38 22.42 12.11 33.50
C LEU A 38 21.48 10.94 33.16
N ALA A 39 21.42 9.90 33.98
CA ALA A 39 20.56 8.73 33.76
C ALA A 39 19.07 9.10 33.78
N LEU A 40 18.62 9.89 34.77
CA LEU A 40 17.25 10.35 34.85
C LEU A 40 16.87 11.26 33.67
N SER A 41 17.78 12.15 33.24
CA SER A 41 17.55 12.97 32.05
C SER A 41 17.37 12.12 30.78
N GLY A 42 18.13 11.03 30.64
CA GLY A 42 17.97 10.05 29.57
C GLY A 42 16.63 9.35 29.62
N LEU A 43 16.17 8.89 30.80
CA LEU A 43 14.85 8.27 30.98
C LEU A 43 13.70 9.22 30.63
N VAL A 44 13.78 10.47 31.11
CA VAL A 44 12.75 11.49 30.83
C VAL A 44 12.69 11.77 29.33
N LEU A 45 13.85 11.97 28.69
CA LEU A 45 13.91 12.19 27.24
C LEU A 45 13.39 10.96 26.47
N GLY A 46 13.75 9.74 26.89
CA GLY A 46 13.27 8.49 26.30
C GLY A 46 11.77 8.33 26.41
N PHE A 47 11.19 8.67 27.57
CA PHE A 47 9.74 8.67 27.79
C PHE A 47 9.01 9.64 26.86
N PHE A 48 9.48 10.89 26.77
CA PHE A 48 8.87 11.89 25.88
C PHE A 48 8.96 11.47 24.42
N VAL A 49 10.12 10.99 23.96
CA VAL A 49 10.27 10.51 22.58
C VAL A 49 9.36 9.29 22.32
N GLY A 50 9.24 8.37 23.28
CA GLY A 50 8.37 7.21 23.17
C GLY A 50 6.89 7.56 23.05
N LEU A 51 6.45 8.66 23.66
CA LEU A 51 5.05 9.12 23.61
C LEU A 51 4.65 9.60 22.21
N PHE A 52 5.58 10.20 21.45
CA PHE A 52 5.33 10.72 20.10
C PHE A 52 5.82 9.79 18.98
N ALA A 53 6.82 8.96 19.24
CA ALA A 53 7.45 8.09 18.25
C ALA A 53 7.82 6.71 18.87
N PRO A 54 6.82 5.87 19.19
CA PRO A 54 7.04 4.60 19.89
C PRO A 54 7.82 3.56 19.05
N ALA A 55 7.77 3.66 17.72
CA ALA A 55 8.52 2.80 16.81
C ALA A 55 9.96 3.28 16.54
N SER A 56 10.40 4.33 17.24
CA SER A 56 11.72 4.92 17.06
C SER A 56 12.81 4.13 17.80
N ILE A 57 14.05 4.25 17.34
CA ILE A 57 15.24 3.68 17.99
C ILE A 57 15.64 4.44 19.27
N TRP A 58 15.22 5.71 19.38
CA TRP A 58 15.65 6.63 20.45
C TRP A 58 15.24 6.20 21.87
N PRO A 59 14.00 5.74 22.14
CA PRO A 59 13.61 5.27 23.47
C PRO A 59 14.47 4.10 23.96
N THR A 60 14.68 3.08 23.11
CA THR A 60 15.54 1.93 23.44
C THR A 60 16.98 2.35 23.68
N LEU A 61 17.52 3.27 22.87
CA LEU A 61 18.86 3.81 23.07
C LEU A 61 19.00 4.50 24.43
N LEU A 62 18.11 5.46 24.72
CA LEU A 62 18.19 6.29 25.92
C LEU A 62 17.97 5.46 27.18
N ASN A 63 17.03 4.51 27.15
CA ASN A 63 16.77 3.61 28.28
C ASN A 63 17.90 2.63 28.54
N ASN A 64 18.49 2.01 27.51
CA ASN A 64 19.63 1.10 27.70
C ASN A 64 20.86 1.83 28.29
N ASN A 65 21.13 3.04 27.81
CA ASN A 65 22.22 3.86 28.34
C ASN A 65 21.91 4.36 29.75
N ALA A 66 20.69 4.80 30.04
CA ALA A 66 20.27 5.16 31.38
C ALA A 66 20.36 3.98 32.35
N ALA A 67 19.90 2.78 31.97
CA ALA A 67 19.98 1.57 32.78
C ALA A 67 21.43 1.20 33.13
N ALA A 68 22.36 1.30 32.17
CA ALA A 68 23.77 1.08 32.43
C ALA A 68 24.37 2.08 33.44
N LEU A 69 23.96 3.35 33.34
CA LEU A 69 24.36 4.38 34.30
C LEU A 69 23.70 4.18 35.68
N LEU A 70 22.45 3.74 35.74
CA LEU A 70 21.75 3.44 37.00
C LEU A 70 22.39 2.30 37.77
N VAL A 71 22.80 1.24 37.07
CA VAL A 71 23.59 0.14 37.66
C VAL A 71 24.91 0.66 38.23
N LEU A 72 25.59 1.54 37.51
CA LEU A 72 26.81 2.18 38.01
C LEU A 72 26.53 3.10 39.23
N VAL A 73 25.44 3.88 39.21
CA VAL A 73 25.01 4.70 40.36
C VAL A 73 24.74 3.84 41.60
N ALA A 74 24.03 2.73 41.43
CA ALA A 74 23.70 1.81 42.52
C ALA A 74 24.96 1.31 43.23
N THR A 75 26.00 1.01 42.44
CA THR A 75 27.25 0.45 42.94
C THR A 75 28.17 1.51 43.55
N LEU A 76 28.24 2.71 42.96
CA LEU A 76 28.92 3.86 43.55
C LEU A 76 28.29 4.27 44.88
N GLN A 77 26.96 4.24 44.98
CA GLN A 77 26.24 4.56 46.22
C GLN A 77 26.49 3.51 47.31
N SER A 78 26.50 2.22 46.95
CA SER A 78 26.85 1.14 47.87
C SER A 78 28.29 1.27 48.40
N ALA A 79 29.25 1.55 47.51
CA ALA A 79 30.65 1.78 47.88
C ALA A 79 30.84 3.06 48.72
N ALA A 80 30.07 4.12 48.43
CA ALA A 80 30.09 5.34 49.24
C ALA A 80 29.58 5.08 50.66
N GLY A 81 28.62 4.17 50.84
CA GLY A 81 28.15 3.74 52.16
C GLY A 81 29.25 3.07 52.98
N VAL A 82 30.04 2.18 52.36
CA VAL A 82 31.19 1.52 53.03
C VAL A 82 32.27 2.55 53.39
N ALA A 83 32.59 3.47 52.49
CA ALA A 83 33.57 4.52 52.74
C ALA A 83 33.13 5.48 53.86
N ARG A 84 31.84 5.83 53.95
CA ARG A 84 31.30 6.65 55.06
C ARG A 84 31.36 5.92 56.39
N TRP A 85 31.05 4.62 56.41
CA TRP A 85 31.19 3.82 57.62
C TRP A 85 32.65 3.85 58.13
N ARG A 86 33.64 3.72 57.23
CA ARG A 86 35.07 3.84 57.58
C ARG A 86 35.46 5.24 58.08
N GLU A 87 34.86 6.29 57.53
CA GLU A 87 35.05 7.68 57.99
C GLU A 87 34.47 7.88 59.39
N GLN A 88 33.27 7.36 59.65
CA GLN A 88 32.60 7.43 60.96
C GLN A 88 33.32 6.61 62.03
N ALA A 89 33.86 5.44 61.69
CA ALA A 89 34.63 4.61 62.62
C ALA A 89 35.92 5.29 63.14
N ARG A 90 36.42 6.34 62.45
CA ARG A 90 37.60 7.11 62.87
C ARG A 90 37.29 8.25 63.82
N VAL A 91 36.06 8.76 63.80
CA VAL A 91 35.63 9.83 64.70
C VAL A 91 35.01 9.16 65.91
N PRO A 92 35.62 9.23 67.11
CA PRO A 92 34.99 8.72 68.32
C PRO A 92 33.64 9.40 68.46
N GLY A 93 32.56 8.62 68.52
CA GLY A 93 31.23 9.18 68.66
C GLY A 93 31.15 10.03 69.93
N GLU A 94 30.89 11.33 69.78
CA GLU A 94 30.13 12.03 70.81
C GLU A 94 28.84 11.22 70.99
N VAL A 95 28.68 10.62 72.16
CA VAL A 95 27.45 9.93 72.54
C VAL A 95 26.35 10.98 72.48
N GLU A 96 25.54 10.96 71.43
CA GLU A 96 24.30 11.73 71.41
C GLU A 96 23.51 11.32 72.67
N PRO A 97 23.11 12.28 73.53
CA PRO A 97 22.34 11.94 74.72
C PRO A 97 21.09 11.18 74.26
N SER A 98 20.92 9.99 74.82
CA SER A 98 19.78 9.12 74.54
C SER A 98 18.50 9.94 74.53
N ALA A 99 17.82 9.99 73.38
CA ALA A 99 16.52 10.65 73.28
C ALA A 99 15.61 10.16 74.41
N PRO A 100 14.83 11.05 75.06
CA PRO A 100 13.95 10.65 76.16
C PRO A 100 13.05 9.50 75.72
N ALA A 101 12.90 8.50 76.60
CA ALA A 101 12.04 7.36 76.35
C ALA A 101 10.65 7.86 75.93
N PRO A 102 10.09 7.38 74.80
CA PRO A 102 8.79 7.84 74.33
C PRO A 102 7.73 7.56 75.40
N ALA A 103 6.85 8.55 75.65
CA ALA A 103 5.75 8.43 76.60
C ALA A 103 4.90 7.18 76.31
N GLU A 104 4.44 6.50 77.36
CA GLU A 104 3.66 5.27 77.19
C GLU A 104 2.33 5.58 76.47
N PRO A 105 2.01 4.87 75.37
CA PRO A 105 0.79 5.12 74.60
C PRO A 105 -0.46 4.71 75.40
N GLU A 106 -1.37 5.65 75.65
CA GLU A 106 -2.57 5.47 76.46
C GLU A 106 -3.70 4.74 75.67
N GLY A 107 -3.66 4.79 74.33
CA GLY A 107 -4.68 4.19 73.44
C GLY A 107 -4.34 2.82 72.81
N ALA A 108 -5.35 2.00 72.48
CA ALA A 108 -5.17 0.75 71.72
C ALA A 108 -4.66 1.00 70.28
N TYR A 109 -5.12 2.09 69.64
CA TYR A 109 -4.64 2.54 68.33
C TYR A 109 -3.19 3.00 68.36
N GLU A 110 -2.80 3.78 69.38
CA GLU A 110 -1.42 4.23 69.58
C GLU A 110 -0.46 3.08 69.88
N ARG A 111 -0.91 2.06 70.63
CA ARG A 111 -0.13 0.82 70.84
C ARG A 111 0.08 0.03 69.55
N LEU A 112 -0.93 -0.04 68.68
CA LEU A 112 -0.82 -0.70 67.37
C LEU A 112 0.12 0.07 66.44
N LEU A 113 -0.02 1.40 66.36
CA LEU A 113 0.91 2.26 65.62
C LEU A 113 2.33 2.15 66.18
N ALA A 114 2.54 2.16 67.50
CA ALA A 114 3.86 2.02 68.11
C ALA A 114 4.46 0.62 67.90
N ARG A 115 3.63 -0.43 67.81
CA ARG A 115 4.08 -1.77 67.41
C ARG A 115 4.49 -1.81 65.94
N LEU A 116 3.68 -1.26 65.04
CA LEU A 116 3.99 -1.15 63.62
C LEU A 116 5.23 -0.28 63.37
N ASP A 117 5.37 0.84 64.08
CA ASP A 117 6.51 1.75 64.01
C ASP A 117 7.78 1.10 64.57
N ARG A 118 7.70 0.34 65.67
CA ARG A 118 8.83 -0.49 66.14
C ARG A 118 9.18 -1.62 65.17
N LEU A 119 8.19 -2.32 64.61
CA LEU A 119 8.40 -3.35 63.59
C LEU A 119 9.04 -2.77 62.33
N TRP A 120 8.56 -1.61 61.87
CA TRP A 120 9.06 -0.91 60.69
C TRP A 120 10.46 -0.33 60.92
N ARG A 121 10.73 0.28 62.09
CA ARG A 121 12.07 0.74 62.47
C ARG A 121 13.05 -0.42 62.63
N ASN A 122 12.64 -1.52 63.24
CA ASN A 122 13.49 -2.71 63.39
C ASN A 122 13.76 -3.37 62.03
N ALA A 123 12.74 -3.45 61.16
CA ALA A 123 12.90 -3.92 59.78
C ALA A 123 13.84 -2.98 59.00
N LEU A 124 13.62 -1.66 59.03
CA LEU A 124 14.48 -0.67 58.38
C LEU A 124 15.91 -0.68 58.91
N ALA A 125 16.11 -0.91 60.22
CA ALA A 125 17.43 -1.02 60.83
C ALA A 125 18.16 -2.29 60.35
N GLN A 126 17.45 -3.42 60.23
CA GLN A 126 18.00 -4.68 59.71
C GLN A 126 18.31 -4.60 58.20
N ILE A 127 17.42 -3.99 57.42
CA ILE A 127 17.59 -3.81 55.99
C ILE A 127 18.69 -2.79 55.72
N GLY A 128 18.66 -1.65 56.41
CA GLY A 128 19.51 -0.47 56.28
C GLY A 128 19.45 0.25 54.92
N PRO A 129 19.86 1.52 54.87
CA PRO A 129 19.58 2.40 53.74
C PRO A 129 20.29 1.98 52.44
N ALA A 130 21.49 1.44 52.52
CA ALA A 130 22.30 1.11 51.34
C ALA A 130 21.69 0.01 50.44
N THR A 131 20.99 -0.96 51.02
CA THR A 131 20.37 -2.09 50.29
C THR A 131 19.03 -1.70 49.68
N LEU A 132 18.23 -0.85 50.34
CA LEU A 132 17.02 -0.28 49.76
C LEU A 132 17.35 0.56 48.52
N TRP A 133 18.38 1.39 48.60
CA TRP A 133 18.84 2.17 47.45
C TRP A 133 19.40 1.28 46.34
N LEU A 134 20.18 0.25 46.67
CA LEU A 134 20.67 -0.73 45.70
C LEU A 134 19.51 -1.43 44.97
N ALA A 135 18.51 -1.91 45.71
CA ALA A 135 17.33 -2.55 45.16
C ALA A 135 16.50 -1.58 44.29
N GLY A 136 16.32 -0.34 44.73
CA GLY A 136 15.58 0.69 44.01
C GLY A 136 16.20 1.04 42.65
N TRP A 137 17.52 1.28 42.62
CA TRP A 137 18.21 1.56 41.36
C TRP A 137 18.28 0.36 40.43
N ALA A 138 18.48 -0.85 40.97
CA ALA A 138 18.48 -2.07 40.20
C ALA A 138 17.09 -2.36 39.58
N LEU A 139 16.02 -2.17 40.34
CA LEU A 139 14.65 -2.30 39.85
C LEU A 139 14.35 -1.27 38.76
N LEU A 140 14.74 -0.01 38.96
CA LEU A 140 14.55 1.04 37.97
C LEU A 140 15.28 0.75 36.66
N ALA A 141 16.50 0.21 36.74
CA ALA A 141 17.27 -0.20 35.56
C ALA A 141 16.58 -1.36 34.80
N LEU A 142 16.03 -2.35 35.51
CA LEU A 142 15.27 -3.47 34.91
C LEU A 142 14.01 -2.99 34.19
N VAL A 143 13.19 -2.18 34.87
CA VAL A 143 11.95 -1.64 34.31
C VAL A 143 12.23 -0.77 33.09
N SER A 144 13.31 0.02 33.11
CA SER A 144 13.71 0.86 31.96
C SER A 144 14.01 0.04 30.70
N VAL A 145 14.75 -1.08 30.83
CA VAL A 145 15.05 -1.97 29.71
C VAL A 145 13.80 -2.70 29.24
N GLU A 146 12.98 -3.23 30.17
CA GLU A 146 11.74 -3.95 29.86
C GLU A 146 10.77 -3.10 29.02
N GLN A 147 10.55 -1.84 29.41
CA GLN A 147 9.60 -0.94 28.74
C GLN A 147 9.92 -0.66 27.27
N THR A 148 11.17 -0.85 26.84
CA THR A 148 11.62 -0.55 25.47
C THR A 148 12.17 -1.75 24.71
N TRP A 149 11.91 -2.96 25.25
CA TRP A 149 12.35 -4.20 24.65
C TRP A 149 11.48 -4.57 23.45
N ASN A 150 11.97 -4.32 22.23
CA ASN A 150 11.24 -4.64 21.01
C ASN A 150 12.18 -5.04 19.85
N LEU A 151 12.22 -6.34 19.50
CA LEU A 151 13.04 -6.85 18.40
C LEU A 151 12.47 -6.56 17.00
N ALA A 152 11.24 -6.04 16.91
CA ALA A 152 10.55 -5.71 15.67
C ALA A 152 10.74 -4.24 15.23
N LEU A 153 11.63 -3.49 15.88
CA LEU A 153 11.95 -2.12 15.49
C LEU A 153 12.55 -2.06 14.07
N ALA A 154 12.09 -1.09 13.28
CA ALA A 154 12.55 -0.87 11.90
C ALA A 154 13.87 -0.07 11.85
N GLY A 155 14.66 -0.28 10.80
CA GLY A 155 15.85 0.53 10.52
C GLY A 155 15.47 1.97 10.15
N ALA A 156 16.19 2.95 10.69
CA ALA A 156 15.94 4.37 10.41
C ALA A 156 17.25 5.11 10.06
N SER A 157 17.17 6.06 9.13
CA SER A 157 18.27 6.99 8.85
C SER A 157 18.26 8.14 9.86
N LEU A 158 19.26 8.17 10.75
CA LEU A 158 19.31 9.11 11.87
C LEU A 158 20.01 10.44 11.56
N GLY A 159 20.69 10.55 10.41
CA GLY A 159 21.32 11.79 9.95
C GLY A 159 22.23 12.45 11.00
N LEU A 160 22.10 13.77 11.14
CA LEU A 160 22.92 14.58 12.05
C LEU A 160 22.65 14.25 13.54
N SER A 161 21.40 14.02 13.93
CA SER A 161 21.05 13.76 15.33
C SER A 161 21.67 12.46 15.83
N GLY A 162 21.69 11.41 14.99
CA GLY A 162 22.39 10.15 15.30
C GLY A 162 23.90 10.34 15.50
N SER A 163 24.53 11.16 14.66
CA SER A 163 25.98 11.45 14.76
C SER A 163 26.32 12.25 16.02
N VAL A 164 25.50 13.25 16.38
CA VAL A 164 25.67 14.04 17.60
C VAL A 164 25.49 13.17 18.85
N ALA A 165 24.48 12.32 18.88
CA ALA A 165 24.25 11.39 19.99
C ALA A 165 25.39 10.37 20.13
N ALA A 166 25.91 9.85 19.01
CA ALA A 166 27.07 8.96 19.02
C ALA A 166 28.31 9.66 19.59
N ALA A 167 28.57 10.91 19.21
CA ALA A 167 29.68 11.71 19.73
C ALA A 167 29.56 11.96 21.24
N LEU A 168 28.36 12.32 21.73
CA LEU A 168 28.09 12.48 23.16
C LEU A 168 28.27 11.17 23.93
N GLY A 169 27.79 10.05 23.39
CA GLY A 169 27.99 8.72 23.97
C GLY A 169 29.46 8.32 24.06
N LEU A 170 30.25 8.60 23.02
CA LEU A 170 31.70 8.34 23.01
C LEU A 170 32.47 9.25 23.97
N LEU A 171 32.10 10.53 24.10
CA LEU A 171 32.71 11.44 25.08
C LEU A 171 32.44 10.96 26.51
N LEU A 172 31.22 10.50 26.79
CA LEU A 172 30.87 9.91 28.08
C LEU A 172 31.62 8.59 28.31
N ALA A 173 31.72 7.73 27.30
CA ALA A 173 32.51 6.50 27.38
C ALA A 173 33.99 6.79 27.68
N PHE A 174 34.55 7.85 27.09
CA PHE A 174 35.92 8.30 27.37
C PHE A 174 36.07 8.81 28.82
N ALA A 175 35.13 9.61 29.32
CA ALA A 175 35.15 10.05 30.73
C ALA A 175 35.05 8.86 31.70
N LEU A 176 34.21 7.86 31.39
CA LEU A 176 34.11 6.62 32.13
C LEU A 176 35.38 5.77 32.01
N LEU A 177 36.06 5.76 30.87
CA LEU A 177 37.34 5.07 30.68
C LEU A 177 38.44 5.67 31.55
N VAL A 178 38.48 7.01 31.69
CA VAL A 178 39.40 7.68 32.62
C VAL A 178 39.11 7.27 34.06
N LEU A 179 37.84 7.19 34.46
CA LEU A 179 37.43 6.71 35.78
C LEU A 179 37.79 5.23 35.99
N GLU A 180 37.57 4.37 34.99
CA GLU A 180 37.95 2.96 35.02
C GLU A 180 39.45 2.80 35.21
N ARG A 181 40.26 3.57 34.47
CA ARG A 181 41.71 3.51 34.56
C ARG A 181 42.21 3.97 35.92
N GLN A 182 41.60 5.02 36.48
CA GLN A 182 41.92 5.49 37.83
C GLN A 182 41.61 4.42 38.89
N LEU A 183 40.46 3.74 38.78
CA LEU A 183 40.05 2.68 39.72
C LEU A 183 40.93 1.43 39.56
N ALA A 184 41.27 1.04 38.35
CA ALA A 184 42.11 -0.13 38.08
C ALA A 184 43.57 0.04 38.56
N GLN A 185 44.05 1.27 38.70
CA GLN A 185 45.38 1.59 39.22
C GLN A 185 45.43 1.75 40.74
N ALA A 186 44.28 1.77 41.43
CA ALA A 186 44.23 1.91 42.88
C ALA A 186 44.69 0.62 43.57
N HIS A 187 45.56 0.74 44.56
CA HIS A 187 46.03 -0.42 45.33
C HIS A 187 44.93 -0.94 46.25
N ALA A 188 44.73 -2.27 46.29
CA ALA A 188 43.70 -2.92 47.12
C ALA A 188 43.82 -2.60 48.63
N ALA A 189 45.02 -2.24 49.11
CA ALA A 189 45.26 -1.81 50.49
C ALA A 189 44.71 -0.39 50.78
N GLU A 190 44.63 0.47 49.76
CA GLU A 190 44.12 1.84 49.84
C GLU A 190 42.64 1.93 49.46
N TRP A 191 42.19 1.12 48.50
CA TRP A 191 40.81 1.10 48.03
C TRP A 191 40.35 -0.32 47.64
N PRO A 192 39.82 -1.09 48.62
CA PRO A 192 39.39 -2.47 48.38
C PRO A 192 38.26 -2.61 47.34
N GLU A 193 37.37 -1.63 47.22
CA GLU A 193 36.22 -1.65 46.30
C GLU A 193 36.58 -1.28 44.85
N ALA A 194 37.78 -0.75 44.59
CA ALA A 194 38.13 -0.15 43.30
C ALA A 194 38.04 -1.16 42.15
N GLU A 195 38.46 -2.41 42.35
CA GLU A 195 38.41 -3.46 41.33
C GLU A 195 36.97 -3.81 40.94
N ALA A 196 36.06 -3.87 41.92
CA ALA A 196 34.64 -4.15 41.68
C ALA A 196 33.96 -2.98 40.96
N LEU A 197 34.28 -1.75 41.34
CA LEU A 197 33.78 -0.55 40.67
C LEU A 197 34.28 -0.46 39.23
N ALA A 198 35.56 -0.75 38.97
CA ALA A 198 36.13 -0.75 37.62
C ALA A 198 35.39 -1.72 36.68
N GLN A 199 35.02 -2.91 37.15
CA GLN A 199 34.25 -3.88 36.35
C GLN A 199 32.88 -3.33 35.94
N LEU A 200 32.19 -2.63 36.83
CA LEU A 200 30.88 -2.07 36.56
C LEU A 200 30.95 -0.82 35.68
N VAL A 201 32.03 -0.04 35.80
CA VAL A 201 32.32 1.04 34.84
C VAL A 201 32.52 0.48 33.43
N ARG A 202 33.17 -0.69 33.27
CA ARG A 202 33.30 -1.35 31.95
C ARG A 202 31.96 -1.75 31.34
N VAL A 203 30.99 -2.16 32.16
CA VAL A 203 29.62 -2.43 31.67
C VAL A 203 29.02 -1.16 31.06
N ALA A 204 29.12 -0.03 31.76
CA ALA A 204 28.64 1.25 31.25
C ALA A 204 29.39 1.69 29.97
N ILE A 205 30.72 1.53 29.92
CA ILE A 205 31.51 1.81 28.70
C ILE A 205 31.05 0.93 27.54
N GLY A 206 30.88 -0.38 27.77
CA GLY A 206 30.47 -1.33 26.73
C GLY A 206 29.12 -0.98 26.11
N VAL A 207 28.14 -0.60 26.95
CA VAL A 207 26.83 -0.16 26.48
C VAL A 207 26.92 1.16 25.69
N GLN A 208 27.73 2.12 26.13
CA GLN A 208 27.90 3.40 25.42
C GLN A 208 28.59 3.23 24.07
N VAL A 209 29.65 2.43 24.01
CA VAL A 209 30.40 2.17 22.75
C VAL A 209 29.55 1.39 21.77
N ALA A 210 28.83 0.35 22.22
CA ALA A 210 27.92 -0.40 21.37
C ALA A 210 26.76 0.47 20.88
N SER A 211 26.20 1.33 21.74
CA SER A 211 25.15 2.28 21.35
C SER A 211 25.65 3.27 20.28
N ALA A 212 26.86 3.82 20.44
CA ALA A 212 27.46 4.70 19.44
C ALA A 212 27.70 3.98 18.10
N LEU A 213 28.16 2.73 18.14
CA LEU A 213 28.33 1.90 16.94
C LEU A 213 26.98 1.69 16.23
N CYS A 214 25.93 1.34 16.98
CA CYS A 214 24.59 1.15 16.41
C CYS A 214 24.05 2.42 15.74
N LEU A 215 24.30 3.60 16.33
CA LEU A 215 23.90 4.89 15.76
C LEU A 215 24.64 5.20 14.45
N LEU A 216 25.95 4.92 14.36
CA LEU A 216 26.76 5.21 13.18
C LEU A 216 26.42 4.32 11.97
N PHE A 217 25.98 3.10 12.21
CA PHE A 217 25.66 2.12 11.15
C PHE A 217 24.15 1.97 10.89
N SER A 218 23.30 2.78 11.53
CA SER A 218 21.85 2.74 11.35
C SER A 218 21.44 3.17 9.94
N GLY A 219 20.63 2.35 9.26
CA GLY A 219 20.07 2.65 7.95
C GLY A 219 18.82 1.83 7.66
N PRO A 220 17.98 2.25 6.69
CA PRO A 220 16.69 1.61 6.42
C PRO A 220 16.81 0.15 5.96
N GLN A 221 17.91 -0.22 5.30
CA GLN A 221 18.16 -1.58 4.81
C GLN A 221 18.91 -2.46 5.83
N ASN A 222 19.49 -1.86 6.88
CA ASN A 222 20.33 -2.55 7.86
C ASN A 222 19.56 -2.77 9.16
N LEU A 223 19.07 -3.99 9.38
CA LEU A 223 18.31 -4.34 10.60
C LEU A 223 19.21 -4.72 11.78
N TRP A 224 20.48 -5.06 11.53
CA TRP A 224 21.40 -5.51 12.59
C TRP A 224 21.71 -4.45 13.67
N PRO A 225 21.87 -3.14 13.40
CA PRO A 225 22.19 -2.15 14.43
C PRO A 225 21.05 -1.99 15.44
N VAL A 226 19.81 -2.02 14.95
CA VAL A 226 18.61 -1.92 15.77
C VAL A 226 18.44 -3.16 16.66
N ARG A 227 18.68 -4.36 16.09
CA ARG A 227 18.67 -5.63 16.85
C ARG A 227 19.81 -5.69 17.86
N LEU A 228 21.01 -5.24 17.50
CA LEU A 228 22.13 -5.19 18.44
C LEU A 228 21.86 -4.20 19.58
N LEU A 229 21.25 -3.04 19.28
CA LEU A 229 20.90 -2.05 20.29
C LEU A 229 19.83 -2.54 21.26
N THR A 230 18.85 -3.33 20.81
CA THR A 230 17.88 -3.95 21.73
C THR A 230 18.57 -5.00 22.60
N LEU A 231 19.38 -5.87 21.98
CA LEU A 231 20.12 -6.93 22.68
C LEU A 231 21.16 -6.40 23.69
N ILE A 232 21.82 -5.27 23.45
CA ILE A 232 22.81 -4.72 24.40
C ILE A 232 22.16 -4.32 25.73
N GLY A 233 20.85 -4.05 25.75
CA GLY A 233 20.07 -3.81 26.97
C GLY A 233 20.05 -5.00 27.93
N LEU A 234 20.28 -6.23 27.45
CA LEU A 234 20.42 -7.40 28.32
C LEU A 234 21.59 -7.30 29.27
N LEU A 235 22.69 -6.65 28.86
CA LEU A 235 23.88 -6.56 29.69
C LEU A 235 23.62 -5.80 31.01
N PRO A 236 23.14 -4.53 31.00
CA PRO A 236 22.78 -3.83 32.23
C PRO A 236 21.59 -4.47 32.93
N ALA A 237 20.64 -5.09 32.22
CA ALA A 237 19.51 -5.80 32.84
C ALA A 237 19.96 -7.02 33.65
N LEU A 238 20.86 -7.85 33.12
CA LEU A 238 21.40 -9.01 33.82
C LEU A 238 22.20 -8.58 35.07
N VAL A 239 23.02 -7.53 34.95
CA VAL A 239 23.74 -6.97 36.10
C VAL A 239 22.76 -6.42 37.15
N ALA A 240 21.72 -5.69 36.71
CA ALA A 240 20.68 -5.17 37.60
C ALA A 240 19.92 -6.30 38.32
N ALA A 241 19.55 -7.37 37.62
CA ALA A 241 18.93 -8.56 38.22
C ALA A 241 19.84 -9.21 39.28
N GLU A 242 21.14 -9.31 39.00
CA GLU A 242 22.11 -9.82 39.97
C GLU A 242 22.21 -8.92 41.21
N LEU A 243 22.27 -7.60 41.01
CA LEU A 243 22.32 -6.63 42.12
C LEU A 243 21.04 -6.64 42.95
N LEU A 244 19.87 -6.78 42.32
CA LEU A 244 18.59 -6.91 43.00
C LEU A 244 18.53 -8.19 43.82
N LEU A 245 18.94 -9.32 43.24
CA LEU A 245 19.05 -10.59 43.96
C LEU A 245 19.99 -10.48 45.16
N ARG A 246 21.14 -9.82 44.99
CA ARG A 246 22.11 -9.58 46.08
C ARG A 246 21.53 -8.66 47.16
N ALA A 247 20.78 -7.63 46.79
CA ALA A 247 20.08 -6.77 47.73
C ALA A 247 19.07 -7.59 48.55
N VAL A 248 18.30 -8.47 47.92
CA VAL A 248 17.35 -9.37 48.60
C VAL A 248 18.08 -10.36 49.51
N LEU A 249 19.14 -11.01 49.03
CA LEU A 249 19.92 -11.96 49.84
C LEU A 249 20.61 -11.29 51.04
N SER A 250 20.98 -10.01 50.91
CA SER A 250 21.58 -9.25 52.02
C SER A 250 20.61 -8.99 53.17
N LEU A 251 19.29 -9.10 52.96
CA LEU A 251 18.26 -9.03 54.01
C LEU A 251 18.37 -10.17 55.02
N PHE A 252 18.89 -11.32 54.58
CA PHE A 252 19.06 -12.53 55.40
C PHE A 252 20.43 -12.61 56.08
N SER A 253 21.31 -11.62 55.88
CA SER A 253 22.63 -11.57 56.53
C SER A 253 22.57 -10.67 57.77
N PRO A 254 22.91 -11.17 58.97
CA PRO A 254 22.91 -10.34 60.18
C PRO A 254 23.94 -9.21 60.06
N ARG A 255 23.50 -7.98 60.35
CA ARG A 255 24.37 -6.79 60.41
C ARG A 255 24.93 -6.65 61.82
N ARG A 256 26.22 -6.40 61.91
CA ARG A 256 26.90 -6.00 63.15
C ARG A 256 27.57 -4.66 62.89
N ASP A 257 27.19 -3.63 63.63
CA ASP A 257 27.68 -2.27 63.40
C ASP A 257 29.17 -2.10 63.71
N SER A 258 29.72 -3.03 64.51
CA SER A 258 31.15 -3.15 64.83
C SER A 258 32.00 -3.78 63.73
N LEU A 259 31.39 -4.48 62.76
CA LEU A 259 32.13 -5.14 61.67
C LEU A 259 32.10 -4.32 60.38
N GLU A 260 33.25 -4.24 59.71
CA GLU A 260 33.35 -3.59 58.39
C GLU A 260 32.34 -4.20 57.39
N PRO A 261 31.42 -3.37 56.82
CA PRO A 261 30.39 -3.84 55.90
C PRO A 261 31.02 -4.28 54.58
N ARG A 262 30.56 -5.42 54.05
CA ARG A 262 30.96 -5.87 52.71
C ARG A 262 30.25 -5.05 51.64
N LEU A 263 30.94 -4.78 50.54
CA LEU A 263 30.32 -4.27 49.32
C LEU A 263 29.31 -5.29 48.79
N VAL A 264 28.02 -4.97 48.94
CA VAL A 264 26.91 -5.81 48.46
C VAL A 264 26.82 -5.74 46.93
N ALA A 265 27.17 -4.58 46.35
CA ALA A 265 27.05 -4.30 44.93
C ALA A 265 28.23 -4.81 44.09
N THR A 266 28.52 -6.10 44.17
CA THR A 266 29.47 -6.80 43.29
C THR A 266 28.71 -7.57 42.22
N SER A 267 29.26 -7.71 41.01
CA SER A 267 28.62 -8.44 39.91
C SER A 267 29.56 -9.45 39.25
N PHE A 268 29.11 -10.69 39.18
CA PHE A 268 29.73 -11.77 38.43
C PHE A 268 29.71 -11.46 36.93
N ILE A 269 28.57 -10.98 36.41
CA ILE A 269 28.40 -10.65 35.00
C ILE A 269 29.38 -9.54 34.58
N ALA A 270 29.54 -8.50 35.40
CA ALA A 270 30.54 -7.45 35.15
C ALA A 270 31.98 -8.00 35.19
N GLY A 271 32.24 -9.01 36.03
CA GLY A 271 33.51 -9.72 36.10
C GLY A 271 33.86 -10.52 34.83
N LEU A 272 32.86 -10.93 34.04
CA LEU A 272 33.09 -11.61 32.75
C LEU A 272 33.66 -10.67 31.67
N LEU A 273 33.53 -9.35 31.81
CA LEU A 273 34.06 -8.35 30.88
C LEU A 273 35.56 -8.01 31.13
N ARG A 274 36.29 -8.89 31.82
CA ARG A 274 37.75 -8.75 31.95
C ARG A 274 38.43 -9.13 30.63
N TRP A 275 39.37 -8.31 30.18
CA TRP A 275 40.26 -8.64 29.07
C TRP A 275 41.59 -9.17 29.62
N PRO A 276 42.07 -10.35 29.19
CA PRO A 276 41.47 -11.28 28.22
C PRO A 276 40.22 -12.01 28.78
N PRO A 277 39.24 -12.39 27.93
CA PRO A 277 38.01 -13.04 28.38
C PRO A 277 38.31 -14.41 28.98
N GLN A 278 38.03 -14.57 30.27
CA GLN A 278 38.25 -15.80 31.01
C GLN A 278 36.99 -16.26 31.77
N PRO A 279 35.86 -16.48 31.07
CA PRO A 279 34.57 -16.75 31.71
C PRO A 279 34.60 -18.03 32.57
N LEU A 280 35.37 -19.04 32.13
CA LEU A 280 35.54 -20.29 32.87
C LEU A 280 36.33 -20.08 34.17
N LEU A 281 37.38 -19.25 34.17
CA LEU A 281 38.15 -18.96 35.38
C LEU A 281 37.34 -18.09 36.34
N ALA A 282 36.61 -17.08 35.84
CA ALA A 282 35.71 -16.29 36.66
C ALA A 282 34.63 -17.16 37.34
N LEU A 283 34.01 -18.08 36.59
CA LEU A 283 33.04 -19.04 37.15
C LEU A 283 33.70 -19.98 38.17
N GLN A 284 34.89 -20.49 37.88
CA GLN A 284 35.65 -21.35 38.81
C GLN A 284 36.00 -20.59 40.09
N ASP A 285 36.45 -19.35 40.00
CA ASP A 285 36.80 -18.52 41.15
C ASP A 285 35.57 -18.15 41.97
N GLU A 286 34.42 -17.85 41.33
CA GLU A 286 33.17 -17.60 42.04
C GLU A 286 32.66 -18.87 42.75
N LEU A 287 32.69 -20.03 42.08
CA LEU A 287 32.27 -21.31 42.66
C LEU A 287 33.19 -21.76 43.81
N HIS A 288 34.49 -21.54 43.68
CA HIS A 288 35.46 -21.82 44.72
C HIS A 288 35.29 -20.87 45.92
N ASN A 289 35.26 -19.56 45.69
CA ASN A 289 35.16 -18.56 46.76
C ASN A 289 33.82 -18.60 47.50
N ARG A 290 32.73 -19.02 46.83
CA ARG A 290 31.38 -18.96 47.40
C ARG A 290 30.84 -20.31 47.88
N PHE A 291 31.15 -21.40 47.16
CA PHE A 291 30.65 -22.74 47.47
C PHE A 291 31.76 -23.72 47.89
N GLY A 292 33.03 -23.31 47.85
CA GLY A 292 34.17 -24.18 48.16
C GLY A 292 34.41 -25.28 47.11
N ILE A 293 33.75 -25.21 45.95
CA ILE A 293 33.83 -26.25 44.91
C ILE A 293 35.04 -25.96 44.03
N ASP A 294 36.10 -26.77 44.17
CA ASP A 294 37.29 -26.68 43.33
C ASP A 294 37.10 -27.41 41.99
N LEU A 295 36.56 -26.70 40.99
CA LEU A 295 36.36 -27.22 39.64
C LEU A 295 37.63 -27.26 38.79
N ARG A 296 38.78 -26.78 39.30
CA ARG A 296 40.06 -26.77 38.56
C ARG A 296 40.55 -28.19 38.24
N GLN A 297 40.09 -29.18 39.01
CA GLN A 297 40.44 -30.60 38.87
C GLN A 297 39.57 -31.34 37.84
N VAL A 298 38.53 -30.71 37.29
CA VAL A 298 37.60 -31.35 36.36
C VAL A 298 38.12 -31.24 34.92
N TRP A 299 38.62 -32.36 34.40
CA TRP A 299 39.17 -32.46 33.03
C TRP A 299 38.22 -31.94 31.93
N ALA A 300 36.90 -32.05 32.13
CA ALA A 300 35.88 -31.65 31.15
C ALA A 300 35.95 -30.16 30.74
N PHE A 301 36.28 -29.24 31.65
CA PHE A 301 36.38 -27.80 31.31
C PHE A 301 37.62 -27.49 30.47
N SER A 302 38.72 -28.22 30.70
CA SER A 302 39.94 -28.10 29.89
C SER A 302 39.73 -28.65 28.47
N TYR A 303 38.97 -29.73 28.35
CA TYR A 303 38.56 -30.31 27.07
C TYR A 303 37.61 -29.36 26.31
N MET A 304 36.58 -28.81 26.95
CA MET A 304 35.68 -27.83 26.33
C MET A 304 36.44 -26.61 25.80
N ARG A 305 37.40 -26.06 26.56
CA ARG A 305 38.24 -24.94 26.09
C ARG A 305 39.04 -25.29 24.84
N ARG A 306 39.57 -26.52 24.75
CA ARG A 306 40.38 -26.98 23.61
C ARG A 306 39.52 -27.37 22.40
N ALA A 307 38.32 -27.91 22.63
CA ALA A 307 37.39 -28.36 21.59
C ALA A 307 36.50 -27.23 21.03
N PHE A 308 36.25 -26.17 21.80
CA PHE A 308 35.38 -25.07 21.38
C PHE A 308 35.84 -24.40 20.09
N ALA A 309 37.12 -24.03 19.99
CA ALA A 309 37.66 -23.37 18.81
C ALA A 309 37.57 -24.22 17.52
N PRO A 310 38.00 -25.50 17.49
CA PRO A 310 37.85 -26.33 16.29
C PRO A 310 36.40 -26.64 15.97
N VAL A 311 35.53 -26.87 16.95
CA VAL A 311 34.09 -27.10 16.71
C VAL A 311 33.44 -25.85 16.12
N LEU A 312 33.73 -24.67 16.69
CA LEU A 312 33.24 -23.40 16.15
C LEU A 312 33.72 -23.18 14.71
N LEU A 313 34.99 -23.48 14.42
CA LEU A 313 35.54 -23.38 13.08
C LEU A 313 34.82 -24.32 12.10
N VAL A 314 34.55 -25.56 12.50
CA VAL A 314 33.79 -26.52 11.69
C VAL A 314 32.35 -26.02 11.46
N VAL A 315 31.66 -25.54 12.49
CA VAL A 315 30.31 -24.99 12.37
C VAL A 315 30.29 -23.78 11.43
N LEU A 316 31.24 -22.86 11.57
CA LEU A 316 31.38 -21.71 10.67
C LEU A 316 31.69 -22.14 9.23
N ALA A 317 32.55 -23.15 9.04
CA ALA A 317 32.88 -23.68 7.72
C ALA A 317 31.67 -24.36 7.06
N VAL A 318 30.88 -25.14 7.82
CA VAL A 318 29.63 -25.75 7.32
C VAL A 318 28.61 -24.68 6.99
N GLY A 319 28.41 -23.68 7.86
CA GLY A 319 27.52 -22.55 7.58
C GLY A 319 27.96 -21.76 6.35
N TRP A 320 29.27 -21.57 6.17
CA TRP A 320 29.83 -20.94 4.97
C TRP A 320 29.53 -21.77 3.73
N LEU A 321 29.77 -23.09 3.74
CA LEU A 321 29.46 -23.97 2.61
C LEU A 321 27.97 -24.00 2.26
N LEU A 322 27.09 -24.02 3.27
CA LEU A 322 25.64 -23.98 3.07
C LEU A 322 25.16 -22.68 2.40
N SER A 323 25.91 -21.58 2.52
CA SER A 323 25.60 -20.33 1.79
C SER A 323 25.68 -20.48 0.27
N GLY A 324 26.32 -21.53 -0.24
CA GLY A 324 26.37 -21.86 -1.66
C GLY A 324 25.14 -22.63 -2.16
N VAL A 325 24.26 -23.09 -1.28
CA VAL A 325 23.02 -23.80 -1.66
C VAL A 325 21.90 -22.78 -1.85
N SER A 326 21.30 -22.77 -3.04
CA SER A 326 20.23 -21.84 -3.40
C SER A 326 19.04 -22.58 -4.00
N GLU A 327 17.84 -22.25 -3.56
CA GLU A 327 16.59 -22.74 -4.12
C GLU A 327 16.01 -21.70 -5.09
N VAL A 328 15.69 -22.11 -6.30
CA VAL A 328 15.02 -21.29 -7.31
C VAL A 328 13.56 -21.74 -7.43
N PRO A 329 12.58 -20.83 -7.25
CA PRO A 329 11.16 -21.19 -7.28
C PRO A 329 10.69 -21.58 -8.69
N LEU A 330 9.56 -22.30 -8.78
CA LEU A 330 8.95 -22.73 -10.06
C LEU A 330 8.67 -21.58 -11.04
N GLN A 331 8.38 -20.39 -10.52
CA GLN A 331 8.06 -19.19 -11.30
C GLN A 331 9.27 -18.25 -11.43
N GLY A 332 10.48 -18.74 -11.12
CA GLY A 332 11.71 -17.96 -11.15
C GLY A 332 12.84 -18.64 -11.92
N ARG A 333 13.87 -17.85 -12.18
CA ARG A 333 15.19 -18.23 -12.70
C ARG A 333 16.25 -17.67 -11.76
N GLY A 334 17.35 -18.39 -11.58
CA GLY A 334 18.47 -17.92 -10.78
C GLY A 334 19.65 -17.57 -11.67
N ILE A 335 20.05 -16.30 -11.78
CA ILE A 335 21.29 -15.94 -12.46
C ILE A 335 22.45 -16.24 -11.51
N TYR A 336 23.26 -17.25 -11.85
CA TYR A 336 24.45 -17.60 -11.09
C TYR A 336 25.62 -16.70 -11.46
N GLU A 337 26.10 -15.95 -10.47
CA GLU A 337 27.30 -15.16 -10.56
C GLU A 337 28.47 -15.84 -9.85
N ARG A 338 29.62 -15.82 -10.52
CA ARG A 338 30.91 -16.25 -9.95
C ARG A 338 31.87 -15.08 -9.99
N PHE A 339 32.37 -14.67 -8.82
CA PHE A 339 33.18 -13.46 -8.65
C PHE A 339 32.55 -12.20 -9.29
N GLY A 340 31.22 -12.08 -9.23
CA GLY A 340 30.47 -10.96 -9.79
C GLY A 340 30.24 -11.00 -11.31
N LYS A 341 30.66 -12.06 -12.01
CA LYS A 341 30.35 -12.26 -13.44
C LYS A 341 29.22 -13.28 -13.59
N PRO A 342 28.17 -13.01 -14.40
CA PRO A 342 27.16 -14.00 -14.71
C PRO A 342 27.77 -15.12 -15.55
N VAL A 343 27.55 -16.37 -15.15
CA VAL A 343 28.07 -17.57 -15.83
C VAL A 343 26.95 -18.40 -16.41
N GLU A 344 25.90 -18.64 -15.64
CA GLU A 344 24.83 -19.58 -15.98
C GLU A 344 23.49 -19.09 -15.42
N VAL A 345 22.40 -19.47 -16.07
CA VAL A 345 21.03 -19.21 -15.60
C VAL A 345 20.41 -20.54 -15.17
N PHE A 346 20.14 -20.65 -13.89
CA PHE A 346 19.50 -21.80 -13.27
C PHE A 346 17.98 -21.76 -13.47
N GLY A 347 17.43 -22.88 -13.89
CA GLY A 347 15.98 -23.11 -13.87
C GLY A 347 15.46 -23.41 -12.45
N PRO A 348 14.15 -23.66 -12.30
CA PRO A 348 13.56 -24.02 -11.01
C PRO A 348 14.19 -25.28 -10.38
N GLY A 349 14.45 -25.23 -9.08
CA GLY A 349 15.01 -26.35 -8.33
C GLY A 349 16.11 -25.95 -7.35
N LEU A 350 16.73 -26.96 -6.74
CA LEU A 350 17.84 -26.78 -5.81
C LEU A 350 19.17 -26.79 -6.58
N HIS A 351 19.96 -25.74 -6.40
CA HIS A 351 21.26 -25.57 -7.05
C HIS A 351 22.36 -25.37 -6.01
N VAL A 352 23.57 -25.81 -6.36
CA VAL A 352 24.75 -25.66 -5.52
C VAL A 352 25.81 -24.90 -6.28
N GLY A 353 26.22 -23.76 -5.72
CA GLY A 353 27.30 -22.93 -6.22
C GLY A 353 28.40 -22.73 -5.19
N LEU A 354 29.36 -21.87 -5.55
CA LEU A 354 30.38 -21.41 -4.60
C LEU A 354 29.74 -20.60 -3.46
N PRO A 355 30.23 -20.77 -2.22
CA PRO A 355 29.71 -20.02 -1.08
C PRO A 355 30.01 -18.53 -1.19
N TRP A 356 29.19 -17.71 -0.54
CA TRP A 356 29.38 -16.26 -0.50
C TRP A 356 30.72 -15.91 0.15
N PRO A 357 31.55 -14.99 -0.39
CA PRO A 357 31.28 -14.04 -1.47
C PRO A 357 31.75 -14.49 -2.86
N LEU A 358 32.19 -15.75 -3.02
CA LEU A 358 32.77 -16.25 -4.26
C LEU A 358 31.69 -16.52 -5.33
N GLY A 359 30.49 -16.87 -4.89
CA GLY A 359 29.31 -17.01 -5.73
C GLY A 359 28.06 -16.41 -5.10
N ARG A 360 27.11 -16.01 -5.95
CA ARG A 360 25.75 -15.63 -5.55
C ARG A 360 24.75 -15.97 -6.65
N VAL A 361 23.50 -16.22 -6.28
CA VAL A 361 22.40 -16.43 -7.23
C VAL A 361 21.42 -15.28 -7.10
N LEU A 362 21.19 -14.57 -8.20
CA LEU A 362 20.17 -13.52 -8.28
C LEU A 362 18.87 -14.13 -8.77
N ALA A 363 17.80 -14.03 -7.98
CA ALA A 363 16.49 -14.47 -8.39
C ALA A 363 15.89 -13.46 -9.39
N VAL A 364 15.43 -13.97 -10.52
CA VAL A 364 14.74 -13.24 -11.58
C VAL A 364 13.43 -13.96 -11.87
N GLU A 365 12.38 -13.20 -12.14
CA GLU A 365 11.07 -13.77 -12.44
C GLU A 365 11.07 -14.49 -13.80
N ASN A 366 10.24 -15.53 -13.92
CA ASN A 366 10.13 -16.31 -15.13
C ASN A 366 8.66 -16.48 -15.53
N GLY A 367 8.22 -15.71 -16.52
CA GLY A 367 6.85 -15.77 -17.03
C GLY A 367 5.79 -15.09 -16.14
N VAL A 368 6.21 -14.34 -15.11
CA VAL A 368 5.30 -13.49 -14.33
C VAL A 368 4.87 -12.30 -15.20
N VAL A 369 3.56 -12.05 -15.25
CA VAL A 369 2.98 -10.97 -16.04
C VAL A 369 2.72 -9.78 -15.14
N HIS A 370 3.20 -8.63 -15.56
CA HIS A 370 3.06 -7.36 -14.86
C HIS A 370 2.19 -6.40 -15.66
N GLU A 371 1.45 -5.59 -14.93
CA GLU A 371 0.65 -4.50 -15.48
C GLU A 371 1.28 -3.17 -15.09
N LEU A 372 1.48 -2.29 -16.09
CA LEU A 372 2.09 -0.98 -15.89
C LEU A 372 1.24 0.10 -16.58
N ALA A 373 0.59 0.95 -15.78
CA ALA A 373 0.01 2.20 -16.27
C ALA A 373 1.11 3.21 -16.60
N THR A 374 0.88 4.15 -17.53
CA THR A 374 1.89 5.16 -17.94
C THR A 374 2.12 6.34 -16.98
N SER A 375 1.30 6.53 -15.94
CA SER A 375 1.37 7.64 -14.99
C SER A 375 2.63 7.66 -14.11
N VAL A 376 3.20 8.84 -13.88
CA VAL A 376 4.51 8.99 -13.21
C VAL A 376 4.41 8.82 -11.69
N ASP A 377 3.21 8.97 -11.12
CA ASP A 377 3.04 8.85 -9.68
C ASP A 377 3.13 7.37 -9.28
N ALA A 378 4.16 7.08 -8.48
CA ALA A 378 4.31 5.82 -7.79
C ALA A 378 3.06 5.63 -6.92
N ALA A 379 2.08 4.90 -7.46
CA ALA A 379 0.94 4.47 -6.69
C ALA A 379 1.50 3.77 -5.44
N ALA A 380 1.22 4.35 -4.27
CA ALA A 380 1.41 3.64 -3.01
C ALA A 380 0.74 2.26 -3.16
N PRO A 381 1.33 1.17 -2.61
CA PRO A 381 0.74 -0.15 -2.71
C PRO A 381 -0.71 -0.07 -2.23
N ALA A 382 -1.65 -0.12 -3.18
CA ALA A 382 -3.06 -0.06 -2.88
C ALA A 382 -3.40 -1.32 -2.12
N LEU A 383 -3.99 -1.16 -0.93
CA LEU A 383 -4.57 -2.28 -0.21
C LEU A 383 -5.59 -2.93 -1.16
N PRO A 384 -5.60 -4.27 -1.30
CA PRO A 384 -6.59 -4.92 -2.15
C PRO A 384 -7.99 -4.56 -1.64
N ASP A 385 -8.76 -3.90 -2.50
CA ASP A 385 -10.12 -3.49 -2.17
C ASP A 385 -10.99 -4.74 -1.92
N PRO A 386 -11.91 -4.70 -0.92
CA PRO A 386 -12.82 -5.81 -0.68
C PRO A 386 -13.70 -6.06 -1.90
N ALA A 387 -13.90 -7.33 -2.28
CA ALA A 387 -14.72 -7.69 -3.45
C ALA A 387 -16.19 -7.23 -3.36
N GLU A 388 -16.71 -7.04 -2.14
CA GLU A 388 -18.09 -6.61 -1.86
C GLU A 388 -18.19 -5.10 -1.53
N GLY A 389 -17.12 -4.33 -1.77
CA GLY A 389 -17.08 -2.88 -1.51
C GLY A 389 -17.69 -2.03 -2.62
N GLU A 390 -17.75 -0.72 -2.40
CA GLU A 390 -18.01 0.22 -3.49
C GLU A 390 -16.94 0.09 -4.57
N ALA A 391 -17.34 0.29 -5.84
CA ALA A 391 -16.38 0.25 -6.94
C ALA A 391 -15.26 1.26 -6.70
N PRO A 392 -13.99 0.86 -6.85
CA PRO A 392 -12.87 1.73 -6.55
C PRO A 392 -12.90 2.97 -7.43
N ALA A 393 -12.49 4.10 -6.88
CA ALA A 393 -12.47 5.38 -7.61
C ALA A 393 -11.60 5.32 -8.89
N SER A 394 -10.60 4.41 -8.93
CA SER A 394 -9.78 4.12 -10.10
C SER A 394 -10.54 3.50 -11.28
N ALA A 395 -11.72 2.91 -11.05
CA ALA A 395 -12.56 2.31 -12.08
C ALA A 395 -13.54 3.31 -12.71
N ASN A 396 -13.71 4.51 -12.15
CA ASN A 396 -14.50 5.56 -12.79
C ASN A 396 -13.85 5.92 -14.14
N ARG A 397 -14.65 6.09 -15.20
CA ARG A 397 -14.19 6.43 -16.56
C ARG A 397 -14.92 7.65 -17.16
N LEU A 398 -15.59 8.43 -16.30
CA LEU A 398 -16.33 9.61 -16.72
C LEU A 398 -15.37 10.75 -17.10
N TRP A 399 -15.63 11.40 -18.24
CA TRP A 399 -14.78 12.49 -18.74
C TRP A 399 -14.69 13.70 -17.81
N ASP A 400 -15.66 13.86 -16.92
CA ASP A 400 -15.78 15.00 -16.00
C ASP A 400 -14.90 14.84 -14.75
N ALA A 401 -14.30 13.66 -14.56
CA ALA A 401 -13.38 13.35 -13.47
C ALA A 401 -11.96 13.17 -13.99
N SER A 402 -10.95 13.57 -13.21
CA SER A 402 -9.55 13.27 -13.47
C SER A 402 -9.20 11.87 -12.96
N HIS A 403 -8.60 11.03 -13.80
CA HIS A 403 -8.20 9.68 -13.42
C HIS A 403 -6.75 9.66 -12.89
N VAL A 404 -6.48 8.86 -11.85
CA VAL A 404 -5.14 8.79 -11.21
C VAL A 404 -4.04 8.32 -12.18
N ASN A 405 -4.42 7.52 -13.18
CA ASN A 405 -3.50 6.94 -14.16
C ASN A 405 -3.42 7.70 -15.48
N GLU A 406 -4.16 8.82 -15.63
CA GLU A 406 -4.18 9.55 -16.89
C GLU A 406 -2.94 10.41 -17.09
N LYS A 407 -2.49 10.51 -18.34
CA LYS A 407 -1.41 11.40 -18.75
C LYS A 407 -1.92 12.36 -19.82
N SER A 408 -1.74 13.65 -19.59
CA SER A 408 -2.01 14.69 -20.59
C SER A 408 -0.96 14.65 -21.69
N GLN A 409 -1.40 14.57 -22.94
CA GLN A 409 -0.57 14.62 -24.12
C GLN A 409 -1.07 15.72 -25.06
N VAL A 410 -0.14 16.27 -25.83
CA VAL A 410 -0.44 17.27 -26.85
C VAL A 410 -0.63 16.57 -28.19
N ILE A 411 -1.72 16.90 -28.87
CA ILE A 411 -2.07 16.38 -30.19
C ILE A 411 -2.13 17.51 -31.21
N ALA A 412 -1.94 17.16 -32.48
CA ALA A 412 -2.15 18.10 -33.56
C ALA A 412 -3.64 18.39 -33.72
N SER A 413 -3.99 19.64 -33.99
CA SER A 413 -5.34 20.05 -34.35
C SER A 413 -5.31 20.75 -35.70
N SER A 414 -6.25 20.40 -36.56
CA SER A 414 -6.45 21.05 -37.85
C SER A 414 -7.89 21.53 -37.91
N SER A 415 -8.09 22.86 -37.97
CA SER A 415 -9.40 23.47 -38.19
C SER A 415 -9.33 24.40 -39.39
N GLY A 416 -9.75 23.92 -40.56
CA GLY A 416 -9.58 24.63 -41.83
C GLY A 416 -8.10 24.75 -42.20
N ASP A 417 -7.65 25.96 -42.58
CA ASP A 417 -6.25 26.25 -42.94
C ASP A 417 -5.34 26.58 -41.73
N ARG A 418 -5.83 26.45 -40.49
CA ARG A 418 -5.05 26.77 -39.29
C ARG A 418 -4.64 25.49 -38.55
N GLN A 419 -3.32 25.32 -38.41
CA GLN A 419 -2.72 24.31 -37.52
C GLN A 419 -2.70 24.84 -36.08
N GLY A 420 -3.14 24.01 -35.14
CA GLY A 420 -3.12 24.29 -33.72
C GLY A 420 -2.77 23.05 -32.91
N PHE A 421 -2.80 23.20 -31.58
CA PHE A 421 -2.54 22.12 -30.64
C PHE A 421 -3.73 21.97 -29.70
N GLN A 422 -4.07 20.72 -29.38
CA GLN A 422 -5.05 20.39 -28.35
C GLN A 422 -4.40 19.49 -27.30
N VAL A 423 -4.97 19.47 -26.10
CA VAL A 423 -4.52 18.61 -25.01
C VAL A 423 -5.57 17.53 -24.76
N VAL A 424 -5.12 16.30 -24.62
CA VAL A 424 -5.95 15.12 -24.39
C VAL A 424 -5.36 14.32 -23.24
N ASN A 425 -6.22 13.85 -22.34
CA ASN A 425 -5.85 12.91 -21.31
C ASN A 425 -6.04 11.50 -21.84
N MET A 426 -5.03 10.65 -21.66
CA MET A 426 -5.10 9.24 -22.02
C MET A 426 -4.68 8.35 -20.87
N ASP A 427 -5.30 7.17 -20.83
CA ASP A 427 -4.91 6.08 -19.95
C ASP A 427 -4.49 4.90 -20.82
N VAL A 428 -3.17 4.61 -20.79
CA VAL A 428 -2.55 3.53 -21.55
C VAL A 428 -1.86 2.59 -20.59
N ARG A 429 -2.13 1.31 -20.78
CA ARG A 429 -1.67 0.23 -19.94
C ARG A 429 -0.85 -0.76 -20.73
N PHE A 430 0.33 -1.08 -20.21
CA PHE A 430 1.25 -2.03 -20.78
C PHE A 430 1.26 -3.30 -19.95
N VAL A 431 0.91 -4.42 -20.57
CA VAL A 431 1.04 -5.75 -19.99
C VAL A 431 2.36 -6.32 -20.50
N TYR A 432 3.29 -6.58 -19.59
CA TYR A 432 4.65 -7.01 -19.94
C TYR A 432 5.12 -8.18 -19.09
N ARG A 433 6.18 -8.84 -19.54
CA ARG A 433 6.95 -9.80 -18.77
C ARG A 433 8.42 -9.71 -19.13
N ILE A 434 9.27 -10.27 -18.27
CA ILE A 434 10.64 -10.61 -18.68
C ILE A 434 10.56 -11.78 -19.67
N GLY A 435 11.31 -11.68 -20.77
CA GLY A 435 11.31 -12.69 -21.83
C GLY A 435 11.69 -14.08 -21.31
N LEU A 436 11.17 -15.12 -21.97
CA LEU A 436 11.34 -16.52 -21.54
C LEU A 436 12.71 -17.13 -21.90
N SER A 437 13.66 -16.34 -22.39
CA SER A 437 15.00 -16.81 -22.73
C SER A 437 16.01 -16.46 -21.63
N ASP A 438 17.08 -17.23 -21.54
CA ASP A 438 18.13 -16.97 -20.54
C ASP A 438 18.84 -15.65 -20.82
N GLN A 439 18.99 -15.29 -22.10
CA GLN A 439 19.51 -14.00 -22.53
C GLN A 439 18.60 -12.84 -22.08
N ALA A 440 17.28 -12.99 -22.15
CA ALA A 440 16.34 -11.96 -21.70
C ALA A 440 16.44 -11.73 -20.18
N ALA A 441 16.57 -12.79 -19.39
CA ALA A 441 16.77 -12.67 -17.94
C ALA A 441 18.08 -11.92 -17.59
N LEU A 442 19.18 -12.22 -18.29
CA LEU A 442 20.45 -11.52 -18.14
C LEU A 442 20.33 -10.04 -18.54
N ALA A 443 19.76 -9.78 -19.71
CA ALA A 443 19.52 -8.44 -20.25
C ALA A 443 18.69 -7.58 -19.29
N ALA A 444 17.57 -8.10 -18.78
CA ALA A 444 16.71 -7.38 -17.83
C ALA A 444 17.41 -7.04 -16.51
N THR A 445 18.35 -7.88 -16.07
CA THR A 445 19.04 -7.72 -14.79
C THR A 445 20.25 -6.79 -14.90
N TYR A 446 20.99 -6.82 -16.01
CA TYR A 446 22.26 -6.09 -16.14
C TYR A 446 22.19 -4.86 -17.05
N ASN A 447 21.26 -4.81 -18.00
CA ASN A 447 21.12 -3.66 -18.91
C ASN A 447 20.10 -2.63 -18.39
N SER A 448 19.28 -3.00 -17.41
CA SER A 448 18.30 -2.10 -16.78
C SER A 448 18.46 -2.11 -15.26
N ALA A 449 18.47 -0.91 -14.66
CA ALA A 449 18.41 -0.77 -13.21
C ALA A 449 16.97 -0.91 -12.68
N ASP A 450 15.98 -0.51 -13.48
CA ASP A 450 14.55 -0.52 -13.14
C ASP A 450 13.71 -0.67 -14.42
N VAL A 451 13.21 -1.89 -14.65
CA VAL A 451 12.42 -2.25 -15.82
C VAL A 451 11.12 -1.42 -15.94
N PRO A 452 10.26 -1.32 -14.90
CA PRO A 452 9.10 -0.42 -14.93
C PRO A 452 9.41 1.01 -15.40
N THR A 453 10.46 1.62 -14.85
CA THR A 453 10.85 3.00 -15.21
C THR A 453 11.35 3.09 -16.66
N LEU A 454 12.08 2.08 -17.13
CA LEU A 454 12.52 1.99 -18.52
C LEU A 454 11.33 1.89 -19.49
N ILE A 455 10.35 1.03 -19.20
CA ILE A 455 9.14 0.90 -20.03
C ILE A 455 8.37 2.22 -20.03
N ARG A 456 8.15 2.84 -18.86
CA ARG A 456 7.41 4.12 -18.73
C ARG A 456 8.03 5.25 -19.54
N SER A 457 9.35 5.39 -19.47
CA SER A 457 10.08 6.45 -20.20
C SER A 457 10.08 6.19 -21.70
N THR A 458 10.25 4.93 -22.13
CA THR A 458 10.19 4.53 -23.54
C THR A 458 8.78 4.73 -24.11
N ALA A 459 7.75 4.25 -23.41
CA ALA A 459 6.35 4.45 -23.78
C ALA A 459 6.00 5.93 -23.86
N SER A 460 6.43 6.75 -22.90
CA SER A 460 6.18 8.19 -22.93
C SER A 460 6.76 8.85 -24.17
N ARG A 461 7.99 8.50 -24.57
CA ARG A 461 8.61 9.03 -25.78
C ARG A 461 7.87 8.60 -27.05
N VAL A 462 7.50 7.32 -27.14
CA VAL A 462 6.73 6.77 -28.27
C VAL A 462 5.36 7.44 -28.39
N LEU A 463 4.63 7.54 -27.28
CA LEU A 463 3.32 8.19 -27.22
C LEU A 463 3.40 9.66 -27.65
N VAL A 464 4.34 10.44 -27.12
CA VAL A 464 4.51 11.86 -27.53
C VAL A 464 4.76 11.98 -29.03
N HIS A 465 5.65 11.13 -29.58
CA HIS A 465 5.99 11.17 -30.99
C HIS A 465 4.80 10.77 -31.89
N ASP A 466 4.10 9.68 -31.56
CA ASP A 466 2.96 9.19 -32.36
C ASP A 466 1.79 10.19 -32.33
N PHE A 467 1.45 10.72 -31.15
CA PHE A 467 0.33 11.63 -30.96
C PHE A 467 0.55 13.02 -31.56
N ALA A 468 1.81 13.47 -31.69
CA ALA A 468 2.13 14.73 -32.36
C ALA A 468 1.68 14.76 -33.84
N SER A 469 1.45 13.59 -34.46
CA SER A 469 1.04 13.48 -35.86
C SER A 469 -0.46 13.21 -36.05
N ARG A 470 -1.23 13.02 -34.97
CA ARG A 470 -2.64 12.61 -35.00
C ARG A 470 -3.58 13.72 -34.55
N THR A 471 -4.80 13.71 -35.08
CA THR A 471 -5.89 14.60 -34.66
C THR A 471 -6.81 13.91 -33.65
N LEU A 472 -7.59 14.72 -32.91
CA LEU A 472 -8.52 14.22 -31.89
C LEU A 472 -9.52 13.21 -32.45
N ASP A 473 -10.16 13.51 -33.59
CA ASP A 473 -11.15 12.64 -34.21
C ASP A 473 -10.54 11.28 -34.62
N GLY A 474 -9.27 11.30 -35.07
CA GLY A 474 -8.52 10.08 -35.39
C GLY A 474 -8.21 9.22 -34.16
N LEU A 475 -8.08 9.84 -32.98
CA LEU A 475 -7.81 9.15 -31.70
C LEU A 475 -9.08 8.65 -31.01
N LEU A 476 -10.19 9.39 -31.16
CA LEU A 476 -11.48 9.03 -30.56
C LEU A 476 -12.28 8.01 -31.39
N GLY A 477 -11.96 7.86 -32.69
CA GLY A 477 -12.67 6.98 -33.63
C GLY A 477 -12.42 5.47 -33.45
N GLU A 478 -12.87 4.68 -34.43
CA GLU A 478 -12.97 3.20 -34.36
C GLU A 478 -11.64 2.43 -34.30
N GLN A 479 -10.49 3.07 -34.49
CA GLN A 479 -9.18 2.41 -34.64
C GLN A 479 -8.35 2.31 -33.35
N ARG A 480 -8.98 2.34 -32.16
CA ARG A 480 -8.24 2.28 -30.87
C ARG A 480 -7.39 1.02 -30.69
N THR A 481 -7.85 -0.12 -31.21
CA THR A 481 -7.10 -1.38 -31.20
C THR A 481 -5.85 -1.30 -32.08
N ALA A 482 -5.98 -0.77 -33.30
CA ALA A 482 -4.85 -0.56 -34.20
C ALA A 482 -3.83 0.41 -33.61
N LEU A 483 -4.29 1.50 -32.96
CA LEU A 483 -3.43 2.43 -32.25
C LEU A 483 -2.66 1.74 -31.12
N ALA A 484 -3.33 0.92 -30.31
CA ALA A 484 -2.69 0.17 -29.23
C ALA A 484 -1.61 -0.79 -29.77
N ASP A 485 -1.88 -1.48 -30.88
CA ASP A 485 -0.93 -2.39 -31.54
C ASP A 485 0.27 -1.65 -32.14
N ASP A 486 0.06 -0.48 -32.74
CA ASP A 486 1.13 0.38 -33.27
C ASP A 486 2.05 0.86 -32.14
N ILE A 487 1.47 1.38 -31.04
CA ILE A 487 2.21 1.83 -29.86
C ILE A 487 2.99 0.67 -29.25
N GLY A 488 2.34 -0.48 -29.04
CA GLY A 488 2.97 -1.67 -28.47
C GLY A 488 4.17 -2.14 -29.29
N ARG A 489 4.05 -2.18 -30.62
CA ARG A 489 5.15 -2.53 -31.53
C ARG A 489 6.29 -1.52 -31.48
N ALA A 490 5.98 -0.22 -31.46
CA ALA A 490 6.99 0.83 -31.38
C ALA A 490 7.75 0.80 -30.04
N VAL A 491 7.05 0.61 -28.92
CA VAL A 491 7.68 0.43 -27.59
C VAL A 491 8.54 -0.82 -27.56
N GLN A 492 8.03 -1.95 -28.08
CA GLN A 492 8.78 -3.20 -28.12
C GLN A 492 10.06 -3.08 -28.96
N ALA A 493 10.01 -2.40 -30.11
CA ALA A 493 11.17 -2.18 -30.98
C ALA A 493 12.24 -1.31 -30.28
N ASP A 494 11.83 -0.32 -29.50
CA ASP A 494 12.74 0.50 -28.71
C ASP A 494 13.37 -0.27 -27.55
N LEU A 495 12.57 -1.08 -26.84
CA LEU A 495 13.07 -1.97 -25.78
C LEU A 495 14.06 -3.01 -26.31
N GLN A 496 13.82 -3.54 -27.52
CA GLN A 496 14.76 -4.44 -28.21
C GLN A 496 16.06 -3.75 -28.59
N ARG A 497 16.01 -2.50 -29.07
CA ARG A 497 17.23 -1.72 -29.35
C ARG A 497 18.08 -1.46 -28.11
N LEU A 498 17.45 -1.39 -26.94
CA LEU A 498 18.11 -1.22 -25.66
C LEU A 498 18.56 -2.55 -25.03
N ASP A 499 18.32 -3.68 -25.70
CA ASP A 499 18.57 -5.02 -25.17
C ASP A 499 18.03 -5.17 -23.74
N SER A 500 16.76 -4.81 -23.52
CA SER A 500 16.17 -4.76 -22.18
C SER A 500 15.75 -6.13 -21.64
N GLY A 501 15.65 -7.15 -22.50
CA GLY A 501 15.10 -8.46 -22.13
C GLY A 501 13.60 -8.47 -21.81
N VAL A 502 12.88 -7.39 -22.10
CA VAL A 502 11.45 -7.24 -21.81
C VAL A 502 10.59 -7.55 -23.04
N GLU A 503 9.49 -8.26 -22.81
CA GLU A 503 8.46 -8.56 -23.80
C GLU A 503 7.14 -7.88 -23.42
N ILE A 504 6.61 -7.04 -24.32
CA ILE A 504 5.28 -6.44 -24.24
C ILE A 504 4.28 -7.46 -24.80
N LEU A 505 3.37 -7.93 -23.95
CA LEU A 505 2.34 -8.91 -24.29
C LEU A 505 1.10 -8.23 -24.88
N ALA A 506 0.70 -7.12 -24.29
CA ALA A 506 -0.43 -6.33 -24.75
C ALA A 506 -0.24 -4.86 -24.40
N THR A 507 -0.77 -3.99 -25.24
CA THR A 507 -0.97 -2.57 -24.94
C THR A 507 -2.47 -2.33 -24.98
N VAL A 508 -3.00 -1.68 -23.95
CA VAL A 508 -4.43 -1.40 -23.83
C VAL A 508 -4.61 0.09 -23.66
N VAL A 509 -5.39 0.69 -24.56
CA VAL A 509 -5.83 2.07 -24.44
C VAL A 509 -7.18 2.06 -23.74
N GLU A 510 -7.19 2.38 -22.45
CA GLU A 510 -8.41 2.30 -21.63
C GLU A 510 -9.32 3.50 -21.88
N ALA A 511 -8.74 4.71 -21.94
CA ALA A 511 -9.49 5.93 -22.15
C ALA A 511 -8.67 6.98 -22.93
N ILE A 512 -9.36 7.74 -23.77
CA ILE A 512 -8.87 8.95 -24.43
C ILE A 512 -10.01 9.96 -24.33
N HIS A 513 -9.76 11.09 -23.67
CA HIS A 513 -10.76 12.15 -23.51
C HIS A 513 -10.10 13.54 -23.37
N PRO A 514 -10.80 14.63 -23.72
CA PRO A 514 -10.35 15.97 -23.35
C PRO A 514 -10.22 16.10 -21.83
N PRO A 515 -9.38 17.03 -21.33
CA PRO A 515 -9.27 17.27 -19.89
C PRO A 515 -10.63 17.62 -19.29
N ALA A 516 -10.87 17.23 -18.04
CA ALA A 516 -12.18 17.36 -17.38
C ALA A 516 -12.77 18.77 -17.46
N GLY A 517 -11.93 19.81 -17.34
CA GLY A 517 -12.37 21.21 -17.47
C GLY A 517 -12.92 21.60 -18.85
N ALA A 518 -12.63 20.83 -19.89
CA ALA A 518 -13.09 21.06 -21.27
C ALA A 518 -14.18 20.07 -21.74
N ALA A 519 -14.46 19.01 -20.99
CA ALA A 519 -15.40 17.95 -21.39
C ALA A 519 -16.79 18.49 -21.79
N ASN A 520 -17.36 19.36 -20.97
CA ASN A 520 -18.66 20.00 -21.25
C ASN A 520 -18.68 20.82 -22.55
N ALA A 521 -17.59 21.53 -22.86
CA ALA A 521 -17.49 22.29 -24.09
C ALA A 521 -17.45 21.37 -25.32
N TYR A 522 -16.74 20.25 -25.24
CA TYR A 522 -16.72 19.24 -26.30
C TYR A 522 -18.08 18.56 -26.49
N HIS A 523 -18.75 18.17 -25.40
CA HIS A 523 -20.12 17.65 -25.47
C HIS A 523 -21.08 18.63 -26.14
N ALA A 524 -20.94 19.93 -25.86
CA ALA A 524 -21.76 20.95 -26.49
C ALA A 524 -21.53 21.05 -28.02
N VAL A 525 -20.27 20.96 -28.48
CA VAL A 525 -19.95 20.94 -29.92
C VAL A 525 -20.52 19.69 -30.60
N GLN A 526 -20.35 18.51 -30.00
CA GLN A 526 -20.91 17.26 -30.51
C GLN A 526 -22.44 17.33 -30.59
N ALA A 527 -23.10 17.82 -29.53
CA ALA A 527 -24.55 18.00 -29.49
C ALA A 527 -25.03 18.99 -30.57
N ALA A 528 -24.29 20.07 -30.80
CA ALA A 528 -24.60 21.03 -31.86
C ALA A 528 -24.47 20.41 -33.26
N GLN A 529 -23.42 19.62 -33.51
CA GLN A 529 -23.22 18.91 -34.79
C GLN A 529 -24.33 17.89 -35.05
N ILE A 530 -24.66 17.06 -34.04
CA ILE A 530 -25.78 16.10 -34.12
C ILE A 530 -27.10 16.83 -34.39
N SER A 531 -27.35 17.94 -33.68
CA SER A 531 -28.57 18.75 -33.87
C SER A 531 -28.63 19.34 -35.28
N ALA A 532 -27.52 19.87 -35.79
CA ALA A 532 -27.44 20.39 -37.16
C ALA A 532 -27.70 19.30 -38.20
N GLN A 533 -27.09 18.12 -38.04
CA GLN A 533 -27.30 16.99 -38.93
C GLN A 533 -28.74 16.45 -38.88
N ALA A 534 -29.35 16.42 -37.70
CA ALA A 534 -30.74 16.07 -37.50
C ALA A 534 -31.68 17.07 -38.19
N LEU A 535 -31.43 18.38 -38.06
CA LEU A 535 -32.17 19.43 -38.75
C LEU A 535 -32.07 19.29 -40.27
N ILE A 536 -30.86 19.12 -40.81
CA ILE A 536 -30.65 18.91 -42.25
C ILE A 536 -31.40 17.67 -42.74
N SER A 537 -31.33 16.57 -41.99
CA SER A 537 -32.00 15.33 -42.37
C SER A 537 -33.53 15.46 -42.32
N ARG A 538 -34.06 16.18 -41.32
CA ARG A 538 -35.49 16.50 -41.22
C ARG A 538 -35.97 17.35 -42.39
N GLU A 539 -35.24 18.43 -42.71
CA GLU A 539 -35.62 19.32 -43.83
C GLU A 539 -35.50 18.61 -45.19
N ARG A 540 -34.51 17.72 -45.37
CA ARG A 540 -34.43 16.83 -46.55
C ARG A 540 -35.63 15.89 -46.65
N GLY A 541 -36.08 15.35 -45.51
CA GLY A 541 -37.30 14.54 -45.42
C GLY A 541 -38.54 15.33 -45.85
N ALA A 542 -38.75 16.52 -45.29
CA ALA A 542 -39.86 17.40 -45.64
C ALA A 542 -39.86 17.82 -47.11
N ALA A 543 -38.68 18.17 -47.67
CA ALA A 543 -38.54 18.49 -49.08
C ALA A 543 -38.89 17.30 -49.99
N SER A 544 -38.46 16.09 -49.62
CA SER A 544 -38.78 14.86 -50.35
C SER A 544 -40.28 14.53 -50.29
N GLU A 545 -40.91 14.71 -49.13
CA GLU A 545 -42.35 14.53 -48.94
C GLU A 545 -43.14 15.50 -49.82
N GLN A 546 -42.80 16.79 -49.79
CA GLN A 546 -43.46 17.81 -50.61
C GLN A 546 -43.31 17.52 -52.12
N ALA A 547 -42.13 17.09 -52.57
CA ALA A 547 -41.90 16.73 -53.96
C ALA A 547 -42.75 15.52 -54.39
N ASN A 548 -42.84 14.49 -53.53
CA ASN A 548 -43.66 13.32 -53.79
C ASN A 548 -45.16 13.66 -53.80
N GLN A 549 -45.64 14.52 -52.91
CA GLN A 549 -47.03 14.99 -52.89
C GLN A 549 -47.36 15.79 -54.17
N ALA A 550 -46.47 16.68 -54.61
CA ALA A 550 -46.65 17.41 -55.86
C ALA A 550 -46.69 16.48 -57.09
N GLN A 551 -45.81 15.47 -57.13
CA GLN A 551 -45.79 14.47 -58.20
C GLN A 551 -47.06 13.61 -58.21
N LEU A 552 -47.57 13.22 -57.03
CA LEU A 552 -48.82 12.50 -56.89
C LEU A 552 -49.99 13.34 -57.42
N GLN A 553 -50.09 14.60 -57.02
CA GLN A 553 -51.15 15.50 -57.47
C GLN A 553 -51.10 15.73 -58.99
N ALA A 554 -49.91 15.92 -59.55
CA ALA A 554 -49.74 16.05 -61.00
C ALA A 554 -50.21 14.81 -61.75
N SER A 555 -49.87 13.62 -61.23
CA SER A 555 -50.31 12.33 -61.81
C SER A 555 -51.83 12.18 -61.73
N ILE A 556 -52.46 12.47 -60.59
CA ILE A 556 -53.92 12.43 -60.43
C ILE A 556 -54.62 13.35 -61.43
N VAL A 557 -54.14 14.59 -61.59
CA VAL A 557 -54.72 15.55 -62.54
C VAL A 557 -54.58 15.07 -63.99
N GLN A 558 -53.41 14.52 -64.36
CA GLN A 558 -53.18 13.96 -65.69
C GLN A 558 -54.07 12.75 -65.96
N ASP A 559 -54.12 11.80 -65.02
CA ASP A 559 -54.93 10.58 -65.14
C ASP A 559 -56.42 10.92 -65.24
N GLN A 560 -56.91 11.89 -64.45
CA GLN A 560 -58.30 12.33 -64.51
C GLN A 560 -58.62 13.04 -65.82
N ALA A 561 -57.72 13.89 -66.32
CA ALA A 561 -57.88 14.53 -67.63
C ALA A 561 -57.88 13.51 -68.77
N GLN A 562 -57.01 12.50 -68.72
CA GLN A 562 -56.99 11.41 -69.69
C GLN A 562 -58.26 10.57 -69.62
N ALA A 563 -58.73 10.22 -68.42
CA ALA A 563 -59.97 9.48 -68.22
C ALA A 563 -61.17 10.23 -68.81
N SER A 564 -61.33 11.52 -68.50
CA SER A 564 -62.38 12.36 -69.08
C SER A 564 -62.26 12.50 -70.59
N ALA A 565 -61.04 12.67 -71.14
CA ALA A 565 -60.84 12.73 -72.57
C ALA A 565 -61.25 11.42 -73.26
N HIS A 566 -60.88 10.27 -72.69
CA HIS A 566 -61.29 8.95 -73.19
C HIS A 566 -62.80 8.75 -73.09
N GLU A 567 -63.44 9.15 -72.00
CA GLU A 567 -64.89 9.08 -71.82
C GLU A 567 -65.65 9.94 -72.86
N VAL A 568 -65.20 11.17 -73.08
CA VAL A 568 -65.78 12.07 -74.10
C VAL A 568 -65.59 11.49 -75.50
N GLN A 569 -64.38 11.02 -75.85
CA GLN A 569 -64.13 10.40 -77.15
C GLN A 569 -64.95 9.12 -77.35
N ALA A 570 -65.05 8.26 -76.33
CA ALA A 570 -65.83 7.04 -76.38
C ALA A 570 -67.33 7.35 -76.58
N THR A 571 -67.85 8.34 -75.85
CA THR A 571 -69.24 8.80 -75.97
C THR A 571 -69.51 9.39 -77.36
N ALA A 572 -68.60 10.22 -77.88
CA ALA A 572 -68.72 10.78 -79.22
C ALA A 572 -68.68 9.70 -80.31
N ARG A 573 -67.79 8.71 -80.20
CA ARG A 573 -67.74 7.54 -81.12
C ARG A 573 -69.01 6.71 -81.04
N ALA A 574 -69.54 6.47 -79.84
CA ALA A 574 -70.80 5.77 -79.67
C ALA A 574 -71.97 6.53 -80.31
N ALA A 575 -72.03 7.87 -80.14
CA ALA A 575 -73.03 8.73 -80.76
C ALA A 575 -72.91 8.76 -82.29
N ASP A 576 -71.71 8.84 -82.84
CA ASP A 576 -71.45 8.80 -84.29
C ASP A 576 -71.87 7.45 -84.89
N LEU A 577 -71.45 6.33 -84.26
CA LEU A 577 -71.87 4.99 -84.67
C LEU A 577 -73.40 4.86 -84.64
N ARG A 578 -74.04 5.33 -83.56
CA ARG A 578 -75.49 5.33 -83.42
C ARG A 578 -76.16 6.16 -84.50
N PHE A 579 -75.74 7.41 -84.70
CA PHE A 579 -76.29 8.29 -85.73
C PHE A 579 -76.11 7.70 -87.13
N SER A 580 -74.95 7.10 -87.43
CA SER A 580 -74.70 6.46 -88.71
C SER A 580 -75.64 5.28 -88.97
N ALA A 581 -75.91 4.46 -87.95
CA ALA A 581 -76.85 3.34 -88.01
C ALA A 581 -78.30 3.83 -88.16
N GLU A 582 -78.70 4.84 -87.39
CA GLU A 582 -80.03 5.47 -87.48
C GLU A 582 -80.25 6.12 -88.86
N ARG A 583 -79.26 6.82 -89.40
CA ARG A 583 -79.30 7.38 -90.77
C ARG A 583 -79.47 6.29 -91.83
N GLN A 584 -78.74 5.18 -91.70
CA GLN A 584 -78.89 4.03 -92.61
C GLN A 584 -80.27 3.37 -92.49
N ALA A 585 -80.79 3.22 -91.27
CA ALA A 585 -82.13 2.70 -91.03
C ALA A 585 -83.21 3.63 -91.63
N TYR A 586 -83.10 4.94 -91.42
CA TYR A 586 -83.99 5.93 -92.00
C TYR A 586 -83.93 5.93 -93.54
N ALA A 587 -82.75 5.83 -94.15
CA ALA A 587 -82.62 5.77 -95.60
C ALA A 587 -83.33 4.54 -96.22
N ARG A 588 -83.45 3.43 -95.46
CA ARG A 588 -84.14 2.20 -95.91
C ARG A 588 -85.65 2.22 -95.66
N ALA A 589 -86.10 2.76 -94.52
CA ALA A 589 -87.49 2.63 -94.04
C ALA A 589 -88.27 3.97 -93.95
N GLY A 590 -87.61 5.11 -94.13
CA GLY A 590 -88.23 6.44 -94.20
C GLY A 590 -89.11 6.78 -92.98
N GLN A 591 -90.38 7.13 -93.23
CA GLN A 591 -91.33 7.50 -92.16
C GLN A 591 -91.65 6.34 -91.20
N ALA A 592 -91.53 5.08 -91.63
CA ALA A 592 -91.81 3.93 -90.77
C ALA A 592 -90.83 3.87 -89.58
N PHE A 593 -89.54 4.17 -89.81
CA PHE A 593 -88.53 4.24 -88.76
C PHE A 593 -88.81 5.38 -87.75
N VAL A 594 -89.24 6.55 -88.22
CA VAL A 594 -89.55 7.68 -87.33
C VAL A 594 -90.77 7.38 -86.46
N LEU A 595 -91.79 6.72 -87.03
CA LEU A 595 -92.95 6.26 -86.28
C LEU A 595 -92.56 5.22 -85.23
N GLU A 596 -91.73 4.22 -85.59
CA GLU A 596 -91.23 3.22 -84.65
C GLU A 596 -90.43 3.87 -83.52
N GLN A 597 -89.51 4.79 -83.82
CA GLN A 597 -88.72 5.49 -82.82
C GLN A 597 -89.59 6.37 -81.92
N TYR A 598 -90.58 7.07 -82.48
CA TYR A 598 -91.56 7.83 -81.71
C TYR A 598 -92.35 6.92 -80.78
N LEU A 599 -92.88 5.81 -81.28
CA LEU A 599 -93.64 4.85 -80.48
C LEU A 599 -92.76 4.16 -79.44
N ALA A 600 -91.49 3.89 -79.73
CA ALA A 600 -90.52 3.33 -78.78
C ALA A 600 -90.22 4.33 -77.65
N GLN A 601 -89.96 5.61 -77.98
CA GLN A 601 -89.75 6.66 -76.98
C GLN A 601 -91.02 6.96 -76.18
N LEU A 602 -92.17 7.00 -76.85
CA LEU A 602 -93.48 7.14 -76.24
C LEU A 602 -93.75 5.95 -75.31
N SER A 603 -93.48 4.72 -75.73
CA SER A 603 -93.60 3.52 -74.90
C SER A 603 -92.68 3.57 -73.68
N GLN A 604 -91.42 3.97 -73.86
CA GLN A 604 -90.45 4.09 -72.78
C GLN A 604 -90.85 5.20 -71.78
N GLY A 605 -91.34 6.34 -72.27
CA GLY A 605 -91.83 7.44 -71.45
C GLY A 605 -93.17 7.16 -70.76
N LEU A 606 -94.09 6.48 -71.46
CA LEU A 606 -95.41 6.09 -70.94
C LEU A 606 -95.37 4.84 -70.05
N GLY A 607 -94.27 4.06 -70.06
CA GLY A 607 -94.13 2.84 -69.27
C GLY A 607 -94.31 3.00 -67.76
N LYS A 608 -94.29 4.25 -67.25
CA LYS A 608 -94.58 4.60 -65.85
C LYS A 608 -95.67 5.67 -65.68
N ALA A 609 -96.39 6.05 -66.74
CA ALA A 609 -97.37 7.14 -66.71
C ALA A 609 -98.81 6.62 -66.56
N ARG A 610 -99.68 7.37 -65.85
CA ARG A 610 -101.14 7.14 -65.82
C ARG A 610 -101.77 7.82 -67.03
N LEU A 611 -102.47 7.05 -67.87
CA LEU A 611 -103.06 7.53 -69.13
C LEU A 611 -104.56 7.82 -68.98
N LEU A 612 -105.01 8.98 -69.48
CA LEU A 612 -106.42 9.33 -69.68
C LEU A 612 -106.68 9.39 -71.19
N VAL A 613 -107.54 8.52 -71.71
CA VAL A 613 -107.84 8.44 -73.15
C VAL A 613 -109.19 9.10 -73.42
N LEU A 614 -109.19 10.12 -74.28
CA LEU A 614 -110.38 10.87 -74.69
C LEU A 614 -110.66 10.55 -76.17
N ASP A 615 -111.80 9.94 -76.49
CA ASP A 615 -112.19 9.61 -77.86
C ASP A 615 -113.63 10.07 -78.13
N HIS A 616 -113.84 10.83 -79.22
CA HIS A 616 -115.13 11.38 -79.62
C HIS A 616 -116.12 10.32 -80.12
N ARG A 617 -115.67 9.09 -80.37
CA ARG A 617 -116.51 7.96 -80.81
C ARG A 617 -117.10 7.17 -79.65
N LEU A 618 -116.66 7.43 -78.42
CA LEU A 618 -117.19 6.82 -77.22
C LEU A 618 -118.43 7.61 -76.76
N GLY A 619 -119.59 7.26 -77.32
CA GLY A 619 -120.87 7.85 -76.93
C GLY A 619 -121.34 7.40 -75.53
N ALA A 620 -122.06 8.28 -74.82
CA ALA A 620 -122.46 8.11 -73.42
C ALA A 620 -123.27 6.84 -73.08
N ASN A 621 -123.81 6.13 -74.08
CA ASN A 621 -124.63 4.93 -73.90
C ASN A 621 -123.92 3.61 -74.20
N SER A 622 -122.59 3.63 -74.36
CA SER A 622 -121.77 2.43 -74.54
C SER A 622 -120.60 2.44 -73.56
N ALA A 623 -120.51 1.42 -72.71
CA ALA A 623 -119.39 1.27 -71.79
C ALA A 623 -118.09 1.08 -72.60
N PRO A 624 -117.09 1.97 -72.48
CA PRO A 624 -115.86 1.86 -73.25
C PRO A 624 -115.06 0.65 -72.78
N THR A 625 -114.94 -0.37 -73.64
CA THR A 625 -114.06 -1.52 -73.41
C THR A 625 -112.79 -1.32 -74.22
N ILE A 626 -111.65 -1.16 -73.53
CA ILE A 626 -110.32 -1.17 -74.16
C ILE A 626 -109.82 -2.61 -74.13
N ASP A 627 -109.64 -3.21 -75.30
CA ASP A 627 -109.08 -4.55 -75.44
C ASP A 627 -107.56 -4.49 -75.28
N LEU A 628 -107.05 -4.95 -74.13
CA LEU A 628 -105.63 -5.00 -73.81
C LEU A 628 -104.93 -6.27 -74.30
N ARG A 629 -105.59 -7.08 -75.13
CA ARG A 629 -104.93 -8.25 -75.74
C ARG A 629 -103.78 -7.77 -76.62
N SER A 630 -102.58 -8.28 -76.33
CA SER A 630 -101.34 -7.95 -77.03
C SER A 630 -101.43 -8.37 -78.49
N PHE A 631 -101.54 -7.39 -79.40
CA PHE A 631 -101.25 -7.64 -80.80
C PHE A 631 -99.77 -7.99 -80.91
N THR A 632 -99.47 -9.27 -81.17
CA THR A 632 -98.12 -9.69 -81.50
C THR A 632 -97.83 -9.17 -82.91
N PRO A 633 -96.86 -8.26 -83.11
CA PRO A 633 -96.49 -7.85 -84.46
C PRO A 633 -95.95 -9.07 -85.24
N PRO A 634 -96.01 -9.07 -86.59
CA PRO A 634 -95.39 -10.14 -87.38
C PRO A 634 -93.90 -10.19 -87.03
N ALA A 635 -93.39 -11.37 -86.70
CA ALA A 635 -91.99 -11.56 -86.33
C ALA A 635 -91.06 -11.16 -87.48
N ASP A 636 -90.21 -10.16 -87.26
CA ASP A 636 -89.03 -9.93 -88.08
C ASP A 636 -87.94 -10.94 -87.64
N PRO A 637 -87.22 -11.61 -88.55
CA PRO A 637 -86.28 -12.65 -88.18
C PRO A 637 -85.06 -12.03 -87.49
N MET A 638 -84.94 -12.32 -86.19
CA MET A 638 -83.82 -12.12 -85.27
C MET A 638 -82.58 -11.34 -85.78
N PRO A 639 -82.17 -10.24 -85.13
CA PRO A 639 -80.78 -9.84 -85.11
C PRO A 639 -79.97 -10.76 -84.18
N ALA A 640 -78.76 -11.10 -84.62
CA ALA A 640 -77.87 -12.08 -84.01
C ALA A 640 -77.54 -11.83 -82.53
N ARG A 641 -77.45 -12.92 -81.76
CA ARG A 641 -76.87 -13.02 -80.41
C ARG A 641 -75.55 -12.22 -80.37
N LYS A 642 -75.49 -11.13 -79.59
CA LYS A 642 -74.21 -10.57 -79.18
C LYS A 642 -73.62 -11.46 -78.10
N ALA A 643 -72.43 -11.98 -78.39
CA ALA A 643 -71.64 -12.81 -77.52
C ALA A 643 -71.31 -12.10 -76.20
N VAL A 644 -71.45 -12.83 -75.10
CA VAL A 644 -70.93 -12.49 -73.78
C VAL A 644 -69.42 -12.36 -73.89
N GLN A 645 -68.85 -11.19 -73.57
CA GLN A 645 -67.43 -11.08 -73.24
C GLN A 645 -67.24 -11.45 -71.76
N PRO A 646 -66.35 -12.40 -71.43
CA PRO A 646 -66.06 -12.76 -70.04
C PRO A 646 -64.97 -11.84 -69.46
N GLY A 647 -65.18 -11.38 -68.22
CA GLY A 647 -64.09 -10.95 -67.33
C GLY A 647 -64.00 -9.45 -67.01
N VAL A 648 -64.78 -9.00 -66.03
CA VAL A 648 -64.33 -7.99 -65.06
C VAL A 648 -64.83 -8.47 -63.69
N THR A 649 -63.92 -9.00 -62.87
CA THR A 649 -64.14 -9.17 -61.43
C THR A 649 -63.64 -7.92 -60.70
N PRO A 650 -64.24 -7.53 -59.57
CA PRO A 650 -63.64 -6.58 -58.64
C PRO A 650 -62.35 -7.11 -58.00
#